data_AF-A0A166TPF1-F1
#
_entry.id   AF-A0A166TPF1-F1
#
_cell.length_a   1.000
_cell.length_b   1.000
_cell.length_c   1.000
_cell.angle_alpha   90.00
_cell.angle_beta   90.00
_cell.angle_gamma   90.00
#
_symmetry.space_group_name_H-M   'P 1'
#
loop_
_entity.id
_entity.type
_entity.pdbx_description
1 polymer ?
#
loop_
_entity_poly.entity_id
_entity_poly.type
_entity_poly.pdbx_seq_one_letter_code
_entity_poly.pdbx_strand_id
1 'polypeptide(L)'
;MEFPASATHDTALCLIPPRDQWSIVDRLRFDNDKAYAKWPPHINLIYPFVKSTDPSALRLACDAIVDCLVSRTPLGEAATLSIRLDSPGSFQHKNGSTLFLSDKDVKRTSQLTSLRAAILAAIGQTRSGPYNMHMTVAQCEDTTHSSKLEFLLEKLRRLPLVSWEASQLAVLIRAPSGQMKQWGLINLTSPSLHLCENSFGLDQDITANVISQQTWYFSHLHSAWQPVDTSSSGPPHSDVKPPENLIVASWNVLAEFHWPPSRTRYSIIVDNLLAGTSLADVVVLQEVTDDFLPFLLEDDRIRKQYTYVSHGSPDDPAAGPLPNILNSVVLSKHLFSWEYLPFKRQHKGSCVVKFDDLGHAEAEGVRLPLVLATCHLSQGLTDGAVVAKEREFQRILSHLKSNYAANQWIIAGDFNIATSSYTVDTAVKKGSITVQTENVLRSIETTLAEANLLDVWMVSRIEAGVSDNLKGDVGDIFEGEQGATFDPRENPHAAKMVGSGLNNRPQRYDRILVKGGGPLQISRFNMFGFITGEGEPGEGPLYASDHWGIRCLLQRLDSKDTATSARVVPVQLKRASAALSDATVLRQYMEDLDIFPTEKDEAIRKEALRLLRQILLESDQATADQIRGRPAIVLVPVGSYGLGTWSSTSDVDCLCIGSISSRVFFTLARQRLRKSDDPGVRLLRKVKAKTGTMLEVEIRGVKCDLQYCQAPNVVDQWPDMLKRPPSDPAFSLPMQTLLKLKPARDLFYLQRSIPDLAQFRASFQVIKTWAKSRGIYAAKFGYLGGIHLSVMLAKICKMLLHDGGIVSTTDIITTFFDHYSQFDWQNDMVFDPFFHKNLRYHRTPREAMCLLGWHSPTLNTTLIASVPTVKIISAELHQATAQLSEAGASWQALLSIPDPSRDKNMTPSATNFLSSFRSFINLRIHYWGASLERGSRLVGWLESRCASLLVDINRRVPELSARIWPARFVDPSTSEYKGSQGDYQGSYLLGLEWMNSDEKPSKDDLETAHSNLRAVLQQFEKLIMTDEKYFDPNTSWFSATIVRGNELGDLQLDDREWGVYVDGDDDSDTEEEEEEGDEEDQEWLAEKAAKKNKSANQRSTTVQKPEGAGKFRTALDVLNRLRWDPDIDSNDFLIGYEDRFLGPQEKALSAWKSEQTHEEFIPQHRILWFKRRSDDVIVWHRSERIDLLFKKA
;
A
#
# COMPACT_ATOMS: atom_id res chain seq x y z
N MET A 1 9.39 -71.51 -38.44
CA MET A 1 9.19 -71.71 -36.98
C MET A 1 8.13 -70.69 -36.57
N GLU A 2 6.99 -71.11 -36.02
CA GLU A 2 5.90 -70.17 -35.66
C GLU A 2 6.17 -69.56 -34.29
N PHE A 3 6.37 -68.24 -34.22
CA PHE A 3 6.38 -67.50 -32.96
C PHE A 3 4.98 -66.89 -32.79
N PRO A 4 4.12 -67.39 -31.87
CA PRO A 4 2.75 -66.89 -31.76
C PRO A 4 2.72 -65.41 -31.37
N ALA A 5 1.87 -64.62 -32.02
CA ALA A 5 1.62 -63.22 -31.65
C ALA A 5 1.11 -63.14 -30.20
N SER A 6 1.75 -62.29 -29.37
CA SER A 6 1.50 -62.25 -27.92
C SER A 6 0.46 -61.21 -27.49
N ALA A 7 -0.23 -61.52 -26.37
CA ALA A 7 -1.01 -60.60 -25.55
C ALA A 7 -0.19 -59.88 -24.44
N THR A 8 1.09 -60.21 -24.29
CA THR A 8 2.00 -59.61 -23.28
C THR A 8 2.76 -58.41 -23.85
N HIS A 9 2.85 -57.32 -23.08
CA HIS A 9 3.37 -56.01 -23.51
C HIS A 9 4.85 -55.78 -23.12
N ASP A 10 5.64 -56.85 -23.05
CA ASP A 10 6.94 -56.87 -22.35
C ASP A 10 8.16 -56.76 -23.27
N THR A 11 7.98 -56.93 -24.59
CA THR A 11 9.07 -56.80 -25.56
C THR A 11 8.64 -55.97 -26.76
N ALA A 12 9.58 -55.21 -27.34
CA ALA A 12 9.33 -54.36 -28.50
C ALA A 12 10.52 -54.39 -29.46
N LEU A 13 10.25 -54.39 -30.77
CA LEU A 13 11.25 -54.17 -31.81
C LEU A 13 11.04 -52.76 -32.36
N CYS A 14 12.04 -51.90 -32.19
CA CYS A 14 11.93 -50.46 -32.39
C CYS A 14 13.06 -49.90 -33.25
N LEU A 15 12.82 -48.73 -33.83
CA LEU A 15 13.85 -47.82 -34.32
C LEU A 15 14.01 -46.70 -33.29
N ILE A 16 15.25 -46.36 -32.93
CA ILE A 16 15.58 -45.34 -31.93
C ILE A 16 16.46 -44.29 -32.61
N PRO A 17 16.14 -42.98 -32.50
CA PRO A 17 16.96 -41.93 -33.06
C PRO A 17 18.31 -41.80 -32.31
N PRO A 18 19.34 -41.21 -32.95
CA PRO A 18 20.60 -40.87 -32.30
C PRO A 18 20.40 -40.03 -31.02
N ARG A 19 21.23 -40.26 -29.99
CA ARG A 19 21.08 -39.64 -28.66
C ARG A 19 21.17 -38.11 -28.68
N ASP A 20 21.96 -37.55 -29.58
CA ASP A 20 22.11 -36.11 -29.79
C ASP A 20 20.79 -35.44 -30.23
N GLN A 21 19.85 -36.21 -30.80
CA GLN A 21 18.53 -35.70 -31.20
C GLN A 21 17.43 -35.92 -30.16
N TRP A 22 17.72 -36.57 -29.02
CA TRP A 22 16.69 -36.86 -28.02
C TRP A 22 16.15 -35.60 -27.37
N SER A 23 17.02 -34.64 -27.05
CA SER A 23 16.67 -33.37 -26.42
C SER A 23 15.60 -32.58 -27.21
N ILE A 24 15.58 -32.72 -28.53
CA ILE A 24 14.61 -32.09 -29.44
C ILE A 24 13.19 -32.54 -29.10
N VAL A 25 12.97 -33.86 -29.00
CA VAL A 25 11.64 -34.44 -28.78
C VAL A 25 11.31 -34.51 -27.30
N ASP A 26 12.31 -34.84 -26.48
CA ASP A 26 12.14 -35.01 -25.03
C ASP A 26 11.81 -33.70 -24.32
N ARG A 27 12.14 -32.54 -24.91
CA ARG A 27 11.67 -31.25 -24.41
C ARG A 27 10.15 -31.17 -24.31
N LEU A 28 9.41 -31.74 -25.29
CA LEU A 28 7.94 -31.82 -25.21
C LEU A 28 7.46 -33.08 -24.50
N ARG A 29 8.12 -34.23 -24.69
CA ARG A 29 7.71 -35.50 -24.04
C ARG A 29 7.79 -35.42 -22.52
N PHE A 30 8.77 -34.70 -21.97
CA PHE A 30 9.01 -34.58 -20.54
C PHE A 30 7.73 -34.25 -19.75
N ASP A 31 6.98 -33.24 -20.20
CA ASP A 31 5.74 -32.86 -19.53
C ASP A 31 4.47 -33.47 -20.16
N ASN A 32 4.50 -33.86 -21.44
CA ASN A 32 3.29 -34.23 -22.19
C ASN A 32 3.13 -35.73 -22.50
N ASP A 33 4.15 -36.57 -22.28
CA ASP A 33 4.10 -38.02 -22.52
C ASP A 33 4.18 -38.83 -21.22
N LYS A 34 3.07 -39.48 -20.84
CA LYS A 34 3.00 -40.36 -19.65
C LYS A 34 3.99 -41.54 -19.73
N ALA A 35 4.49 -41.86 -20.92
CA ALA A 35 5.48 -42.90 -21.15
C ALA A 35 6.93 -42.40 -21.17
N TYR A 36 7.20 -41.08 -21.06
CA TYR A 36 8.54 -40.48 -21.13
C TYR A 36 9.57 -41.19 -20.24
N ALA A 37 9.27 -41.36 -18.95
CA ALA A 37 10.18 -42.01 -18.00
C ALA A 37 10.34 -43.53 -18.23
N LYS A 38 9.45 -44.14 -19.02
CA LYS A 38 9.41 -45.60 -19.24
C LYS A 38 9.98 -46.00 -20.61
N TRP A 39 9.98 -45.10 -21.59
CA TRP A 39 10.38 -45.38 -22.96
C TRP A 39 11.32 -44.30 -23.51
N PRO A 40 12.44 -44.66 -24.15
CA PRO A 40 13.19 -43.71 -24.96
C PRO A 40 12.33 -43.20 -26.14
N PRO A 41 12.71 -42.09 -26.80
CA PRO A 41 12.12 -41.72 -28.08
C PRO A 41 12.27 -42.91 -29.05
N HIS A 42 11.16 -43.37 -29.63
CA HIS A 42 11.20 -44.58 -30.46
C HIS A 42 10.06 -44.61 -31.47
N ILE A 43 10.26 -45.42 -32.52
CA ILE A 43 9.24 -45.83 -33.47
C ILE A 43 9.07 -47.34 -33.33
N ASN A 44 7.85 -47.78 -33.00
CA ASN A 44 7.56 -49.21 -32.91
C ASN A 44 7.50 -49.82 -34.32
N LEU A 45 8.30 -50.85 -34.57
CA LEU A 45 8.21 -51.67 -35.78
C LEU A 45 7.30 -52.88 -35.55
N ILE A 46 7.52 -53.57 -34.44
CA ILE A 46 6.67 -54.68 -33.95
C ILE A 46 6.49 -54.54 -32.44
N TYR A 47 5.24 -54.31 -32.03
CA TYR A 47 4.85 -54.25 -30.63
C TYR A 47 3.46 -54.87 -30.43
N PRO A 48 3.29 -55.80 -29.46
CA PRO A 48 4.34 -56.53 -28.76
C PRO A 48 5.19 -57.42 -29.68
N PHE A 49 6.48 -57.63 -29.37
CA PHE A 49 7.43 -58.34 -30.24
C PHE A 49 7.39 -59.87 -30.09
N VAL A 50 7.83 -60.42 -28.94
CA VAL A 50 7.83 -61.85 -28.62
C VAL A 50 7.24 -62.14 -27.24
N LYS A 51 6.69 -63.35 -27.05
CA LYS A 51 5.88 -63.75 -25.89
C LYS A 51 6.64 -63.83 -24.56
N SER A 52 7.94 -64.10 -24.58
CA SER A 52 8.77 -64.31 -23.38
C SER A 52 9.96 -63.36 -23.36
N THR A 53 10.31 -62.84 -22.17
CA THR A 53 11.58 -62.15 -21.92
C THR A 53 12.73 -63.13 -21.69
N ASP A 54 12.49 -64.44 -21.84
CA ASP A 54 13.53 -65.47 -21.80
C ASP A 54 14.60 -65.20 -22.88
N PRO A 55 15.88 -65.05 -22.51
CA PRO A 55 16.96 -64.79 -23.46
C PRO A 55 17.04 -65.79 -24.61
N SER A 56 16.65 -67.05 -24.40
CA SER A 56 16.70 -68.08 -25.44
C SER A 56 15.67 -67.81 -26.56
N ALA A 57 14.44 -67.45 -26.20
CA ALA A 57 13.37 -67.13 -27.15
C ALA A 57 13.60 -65.82 -27.89
N LEU A 58 14.12 -64.79 -27.19
CA LEU A 58 14.53 -63.53 -27.80
C LEU A 58 15.67 -63.73 -28.80
N ARG A 59 16.67 -64.55 -28.44
CA ARG A 59 17.79 -64.85 -29.32
C ARG A 59 17.34 -65.56 -30.60
N LEU A 60 16.51 -66.59 -30.49
CA LEU A 60 15.95 -67.30 -31.64
C LEU A 60 15.18 -66.38 -32.59
N ALA A 61 14.35 -65.48 -32.05
CA ALA A 61 13.63 -64.52 -32.87
C ALA A 61 14.57 -63.50 -33.56
N CYS A 62 15.60 -63.04 -32.86
CA CYS A 62 16.60 -62.12 -33.44
C CYS A 62 17.45 -62.81 -34.52
N ASP A 63 17.88 -64.05 -34.31
CA ASP A 63 18.64 -64.82 -35.29
C ASP A 63 17.81 -65.05 -36.57
N ALA A 64 16.50 -65.35 -36.45
CA ALA A 64 15.60 -65.43 -37.60
C ALA A 64 15.46 -64.11 -38.37
N ILE A 65 15.52 -62.96 -37.67
CA ILE A 65 15.54 -61.64 -38.31
C ILE A 65 16.87 -61.40 -39.01
N VAL A 66 18.00 -61.76 -38.39
CA VAL A 66 19.33 -61.66 -39.01
C VAL A 66 19.38 -62.50 -40.29
N ASP A 67 18.92 -63.76 -40.28
CA ASP A 67 18.86 -64.62 -41.46
C ASP A 67 17.96 -64.03 -42.57
N CYS A 68 16.83 -63.42 -42.19
CA CYS A 68 15.97 -62.69 -43.12
C CYS A 68 16.68 -61.50 -43.76
N LEU A 69 17.49 -60.75 -43.00
CA LEU A 69 18.25 -59.62 -43.53
C LEU A 69 19.39 -60.09 -44.44
N VAL A 70 20.11 -61.16 -44.06
CA VAL A 70 21.16 -61.77 -44.91
C VAL A 70 20.59 -62.20 -46.26
N SER A 71 19.46 -62.91 -46.26
CA SER A 71 18.80 -63.36 -47.50
C SER A 71 18.22 -62.23 -48.36
N ARG A 72 18.03 -61.03 -47.80
CA ARG A 72 17.54 -59.84 -48.51
C ARG A 72 18.64 -58.93 -49.04
N THR A 73 19.90 -59.14 -48.67
CA THR A 73 21.02 -58.26 -49.05
C THR A 73 21.62 -58.71 -50.38
N PRO A 74 21.41 -58.01 -51.52
CA PRO A 74 22.18 -58.27 -52.73
C PRO A 74 23.62 -57.80 -52.53
N LEU A 75 24.60 -58.46 -53.15
CA LEU A 75 26.00 -58.03 -53.13
C LEU A 75 26.14 -56.58 -53.63
N GLY A 76 26.23 -55.60 -52.72
CA GLY A 76 26.73 -54.25 -53.02
C GLY A 76 25.95 -53.03 -52.52
N GLU A 77 24.74 -53.14 -51.96
CA GLU A 77 23.99 -51.97 -51.43
C GLU A 77 23.87 -52.00 -49.90
N ALA A 78 24.27 -50.90 -49.24
CA ALA A 78 24.07 -50.72 -47.81
C ALA A 78 22.58 -50.50 -47.51
N ALA A 79 21.95 -51.40 -46.76
CA ALA A 79 20.54 -51.30 -46.37
C ALA A 79 20.35 -50.35 -45.17
N THR A 80 20.56 -49.04 -45.35
CA THR A 80 20.12 -48.03 -44.37
C THR A 80 18.69 -47.60 -44.65
N LEU A 81 17.95 -47.27 -43.60
CA LEU A 81 16.61 -46.69 -43.71
C LEU A 81 16.70 -45.21 -43.37
N SER A 82 16.51 -44.37 -44.38
CA SER A 82 16.33 -42.94 -44.14
C SER A 82 15.01 -42.71 -43.41
N ILE A 83 15.05 -42.02 -42.27
CA ILE A 83 13.88 -41.67 -41.48
C ILE A 83 13.83 -40.17 -41.31
N ARG A 84 12.66 -39.57 -41.59
CA ARG A 84 12.42 -38.14 -41.43
C ARG A 84 11.06 -37.89 -40.79
N LEU A 85 11.06 -37.40 -39.55
CA LEU A 85 9.85 -37.14 -38.77
C LEU A 85 9.47 -35.66 -38.86
N ASP A 86 8.79 -35.28 -39.94
CA ASP A 86 8.38 -33.89 -40.23
C ASP A 86 6.87 -33.67 -40.23
N SER A 87 6.10 -34.73 -40.02
CA SER A 87 4.66 -34.70 -40.19
C SER A 87 3.94 -35.01 -38.88
N PRO A 88 3.43 -33.99 -38.17
CA PRO A 88 2.66 -34.20 -36.96
C PRO A 88 1.27 -34.74 -37.27
N GLY A 89 0.76 -35.57 -36.36
CA GLY A 89 -0.57 -36.13 -36.42
C GLY A 89 -1.08 -36.53 -35.04
N SER A 90 -2.35 -36.91 -34.98
CA SER A 90 -2.96 -37.47 -33.77
C SER A 90 -3.89 -38.63 -34.10
N PHE A 91 -4.06 -39.54 -33.15
CA PHE A 91 -5.11 -40.54 -33.20
C PHE A 91 -5.85 -40.60 -31.86
N GLN A 92 -7.16 -40.81 -31.95
CA GLN A 92 -8.05 -40.84 -30.79
C GLN A 92 -8.15 -42.24 -30.20
N HIS A 93 -8.34 -42.29 -28.89
CA HIS A 93 -8.67 -43.48 -28.14
C HIS A 93 -9.75 -43.14 -27.10
N LYS A 94 -10.29 -44.17 -26.42
CA LYS A 94 -11.48 -44.04 -25.56
C LYS A 94 -11.41 -42.91 -24.52
N ASN A 95 -10.21 -42.61 -24.02
CA ASN A 95 -9.97 -41.67 -22.92
C ASN A 95 -8.98 -40.54 -23.28
N GLY A 96 -8.80 -40.23 -24.57
CA GLY A 96 -7.91 -39.14 -25.00
C GLY A 96 -7.38 -39.26 -26.42
N SER A 97 -6.39 -38.46 -26.74
CA SER A 97 -5.69 -38.39 -28.02
C SER A 97 -4.19 -38.54 -27.83
N THR A 98 -3.55 -39.35 -28.68
CA THR A 98 -2.08 -39.44 -28.73
C THR A 98 -1.59 -38.62 -29.91
N LEU A 99 -0.63 -37.74 -29.66
CA LEU A 99 0.03 -36.92 -30.66
C LEU A 99 1.39 -37.52 -31.00
N PHE A 100 1.71 -37.54 -32.29
CA PHE A 100 2.89 -38.21 -32.80
C PHE A 100 3.51 -37.46 -33.98
N LEU A 101 4.78 -37.76 -34.25
CA LEU A 101 5.46 -37.41 -35.49
C LEU A 101 5.57 -38.65 -36.39
N SER A 102 5.35 -38.49 -37.68
CA SER A 102 5.55 -39.55 -38.67
C SER A 102 6.32 -39.05 -39.90
N ASP A 103 6.74 -39.99 -40.73
CA ASP A 103 7.24 -39.72 -42.08
C ASP A 103 6.09 -39.88 -43.08
N LYS A 104 5.82 -38.87 -43.92
CA LYS A 104 4.75 -38.93 -44.94
C LYS A 104 5.27 -39.29 -46.34
N ASP A 105 6.57 -39.49 -46.51
CA ASP A 105 7.13 -39.86 -47.81
C ASP A 105 6.76 -41.31 -48.16
N VAL A 106 6.05 -41.46 -49.27
CA VAL A 106 5.53 -42.75 -49.73
C VAL A 106 6.65 -43.76 -50.00
N LYS A 107 7.83 -43.32 -50.47
CA LYS A 107 8.95 -44.20 -50.79
C LYS A 107 9.60 -44.73 -49.50
N ARG A 108 9.92 -43.86 -48.54
CA ARG A 108 10.53 -44.24 -47.26
C ARG A 108 9.59 -45.12 -46.42
N THR A 109 8.31 -44.75 -46.33
CA THR A 109 7.30 -45.54 -45.62
C THR A 109 7.05 -46.91 -46.27
N SER A 110 7.09 -47.02 -47.61
CA SER A 110 6.98 -48.30 -48.32
C SER A 110 8.18 -49.23 -48.07
N GLN A 111 9.40 -48.69 -48.02
CA GLN A 111 10.59 -49.46 -47.67
C GLN A 111 10.49 -50.05 -46.25
N LEU A 112 10.08 -49.25 -45.27
CA LEU A 112 9.88 -49.71 -43.91
C LEU A 112 8.77 -50.75 -43.80
N THR A 113 7.67 -50.57 -44.53
CA THR A 113 6.56 -51.52 -44.58
C THR A 113 7.00 -52.86 -45.19
N SER A 114 7.80 -52.82 -46.26
CA SER A 114 8.42 -54.01 -46.87
C SER A 114 9.38 -54.73 -45.91
N LEU A 115 10.18 -53.98 -45.16
CA LEU A 115 11.06 -54.55 -44.14
C LEU A 115 10.25 -55.25 -43.04
N ARG A 116 9.28 -54.54 -42.47
CA ARG A 116 8.39 -55.08 -41.43
C ARG A 116 7.67 -56.35 -41.90
N ALA A 117 7.17 -56.38 -43.13
CA ALA A 117 6.47 -57.55 -43.68
C ALA A 117 7.36 -58.80 -43.74
N ALA A 118 8.63 -58.66 -44.15
CA ALA A 118 9.55 -59.80 -44.17
C ALA A 118 9.98 -60.22 -42.77
N ILE A 119 10.21 -59.27 -41.85
CA ILE A 119 10.51 -59.58 -40.45
C ILE A 119 9.36 -60.39 -39.84
N LEU A 120 8.11 -59.96 -40.04
CA LEU A 120 6.91 -60.68 -39.59
C LEU A 120 6.85 -62.10 -40.18
N ALA A 121 7.14 -62.25 -41.49
CA ALA A 121 7.19 -63.57 -42.13
C ALA A 121 8.30 -64.47 -41.55
N ALA A 122 9.50 -63.92 -41.29
CA ALA A 122 10.65 -64.64 -40.74
C ALA A 122 10.38 -65.18 -39.33
N ILE A 123 9.70 -64.39 -38.50
CA ILE A 123 9.27 -64.80 -37.16
C ILE A 123 7.88 -65.46 -37.16
N GLY A 124 7.32 -65.83 -38.32
CA GLY A 124 6.05 -66.55 -38.41
C GLY A 124 4.85 -65.84 -37.76
N GLN A 125 4.83 -64.51 -37.74
CA GLN A 125 3.73 -63.70 -37.21
C GLN A 125 2.94 -63.02 -38.34
N THR A 126 1.62 -62.96 -38.21
CA THR A 126 0.76 -62.14 -39.08
C THR A 126 0.03 -61.09 -38.24
N ARG A 127 -0.16 -59.88 -38.79
CA ARG A 127 -0.83 -58.77 -38.11
C ARG A 127 -1.99 -58.26 -38.96
N SER A 128 -3.18 -58.15 -38.39
CA SER A 128 -4.35 -57.54 -39.04
C SER A 128 -4.31 -56.01 -38.88
N GLY A 129 -4.28 -55.29 -40.00
CA GLY A 129 -4.34 -53.83 -40.04
C GLY A 129 -3.13 -53.14 -40.67
N PRO A 130 -3.30 -51.90 -41.18
CA PRO A 130 -2.21 -51.11 -41.76
C PRO A 130 -1.18 -50.72 -40.70
N TYR A 131 0.11 -50.73 -41.07
CA TYR A 131 1.19 -50.26 -40.21
C TYR A 131 1.33 -48.74 -40.36
N ASN A 132 1.12 -48.02 -39.26
CA ASN A 132 1.33 -46.58 -39.20
C ASN A 132 2.61 -46.30 -38.43
N MET A 133 3.66 -45.94 -39.16
CA MET A 133 4.94 -45.50 -38.58
C MET A 133 4.74 -44.19 -37.84
N HIS A 134 5.06 -44.16 -36.54
CA HIS A 134 4.96 -42.95 -35.73
C HIS A 134 5.85 -43.01 -34.49
N MET A 135 6.26 -41.83 -34.02
CA MET A 135 6.89 -41.59 -32.72
C MET A 135 5.94 -40.78 -31.85
N THR A 136 5.50 -41.34 -30.72
CA THR A 136 4.65 -40.62 -29.77
C THR A 136 5.44 -39.50 -29.08
N VAL A 137 4.87 -38.29 -29.08
CA VAL A 137 5.50 -37.10 -28.48
C VAL A 137 4.67 -36.53 -27.33
N ALA A 138 3.34 -36.61 -27.41
CA ALA A 138 2.45 -36.06 -26.39
C ALA A 138 1.15 -36.84 -26.30
N GLN A 139 0.46 -36.72 -25.17
CA GLN A 139 -0.87 -37.26 -24.94
C GLN A 139 -1.78 -36.17 -24.38
N CYS A 140 -3.00 -36.09 -24.88
CA CYS A 140 -4.04 -35.18 -24.41
C CYS A 140 -5.24 -35.99 -23.93
N GLU A 141 -5.89 -35.56 -22.86
CA GLU A 141 -7.06 -36.26 -22.30
C GLU A 141 -8.35 -35.97 -23.09
N ASP A 142 -8.30 -34.97 -23.99
CA ASP A 142 -9.43 -34.58 -24.82
C ASP A 142 -9.60 -35.51 -26.02
N THR A 143 -10.84 -35.85 -26.32
CA THR A 143 -11.19 -36.88 -27.31
C THR A 143 -11.58 -36.33 -28.68
N THR A 144 -11.90 -35.03 -28.84
CA THR A 144 -12.22 -34.40 -30.14
C THR A 144 -11.91 -32.90 -30.16
N HIS A 145 -11.27 -32.39 -31.24
CA HIS A 145 -11.04 -30.98 -31.63
C HIS A 145 -11.11 -29.92 -30.51
N SER A 146 -10.35 -30.10 -29.43
CA SER A 146 -10.25 -29.10 -28.36
C SER A 146 -9.13 -28.10 -28.67
N SER A 147 -9.25 -26.86 -28.19
CA SER A 147 -8.18 -25.86 -28.31
C SER A 147 -6.85 -26.40 -27.77
N LYS A 148 -6.87 -27.12 -26.66
CA LYS A 148 -5.69 -27.73 -26.04
C LYS A 148 -5.00 -28.74 -26.96
N LEU A 149 -5.77 -29.59 -27.64
CA LEU A 149 -5.23 -30.54 -28.61
C LEU A 149 -4.59 -29.81 -29.81
N GLU A 150 -5.25 -28.78 -30.32
CA GLU A 150 -4.74 -28.00 -31.46
C GLU A 150 -3.46 -27.21 -31.10
N PHE A 151 -3.38 -26.59 -29.92
CA PHE A 151 -2.16 -25.95 -29.42
C PHE A 151 -0.99 -26.94 -29.30
N LEU A 152 -1.23 -28.15 -28.78
CA LEU A 152 -0.22 -29.18 -28.71
C LEU A 152 0.22 -29.66 -30.11
N LEU A 153 -0.73 -29.82 -31.05
CA LEU A 153 -0.41 -30.15 -32.44
C LEU A 153 0.46 -29.07 -33.09
N GLU A 154 0.17 -27.80 -32.82
CA GLU A 154 0.97 -26.68 -33.31
C GLU A 154 2.38 -26.68 -32.70
N LYS A 155 2.53 -26.98 -31.40
CA LYS A 155 3.86 -27.18 -30.80
C LYS A 155 4.65 -28.29 -31.50
N LEU A 156 4.00 -29.40 -31.86
CA LEU A 156 4.66 -30.47 -32.62
C LEU A 156 5.08 -30.02 -34.03
N ARG A 157 4.33 -29.13 -34.69
CA ARG A 157 4.71 -28.54 -35.99
C ARG A 157 5.97 -27.68 -35.90
N ARG A 158 6.18 -27.01 -34.76
CA ARG A 158 7.34 -26.16 -34.47
C ARG A 158 8.57 -26.92 -33.97
N LEU A 159 8.48 -28.23 -33.74
CA LEU A 159 9.63 -29.01 -33.31
C LEU A 159 10.73 -29.00 -34.39
N PRO A 160 12.00 -28.89 -33.98
CA PRO A 160 13.12 -29.11 -34.89
C PRO A 160 13.03 -30.48 -35.58
N LEU A 161 13.47 -30.55 -36.84
CA LEU A 161 13.39 -31.77 -37.62
C LEU A 161 14.21 -32.91 -36.98
N VAL A 162 13.57 -34.05 -36.76
CA VAL A 162 14.25 -35.29 -36.34
C VAL A 162 14.44 -36.19 -37.55
N SER A 163 15.69 -36.42 -37.94
CA SER A 163 16.01 -37.26 -39.09
C SER A 163 17.34 -37.99 -38.92
N TRP A 164 17.37 -39.26 -39.33
CA TRP A 164 18.58 -40.07 -39.28
C TRP A 164 18.55 -41.22 -40.28
N GLU A 165 19.72 -41.77 -40.60
CA GLU A 165 19.87 -43.02 -41.32
C GLU A 165 19.90 -44.18 -40.33
N ALA A 166 18.81 -44.94 -40.23
CA ALA A 166 18.73 -46.07 -39.33
C ALA A 166 19.51 -47.26 -39.90
N SER A 167 20.61 -47.61 -39.23
CA SER A 167 21.46 -48.76 -39.53
C SER A 167 21.23 -49.92 -38.58
N GLN A 168 20.37 -49.78 -37.57
CA GLN A 168 20.15 -50.78 -36.52
C GLN A 168 18.68 -50.83 -36.07
N LEU A 169 18.20 -52.01 -35.70
CA LEU A 169 16.93 -52.23 -34.99
C LEU A 169 17.21 -52.51 -33.51
N ALA A 170 16.50 -51.85 -32.61
CA ALA A 170 16.63 -52.05 -31.17
C ALA A 170 15.58 -53.04 -30.66
N VAL A 171 16.02 -54.03 -29.91
CA VAL A 171 15.17 -54.96 -29.17
C VAL A 171 15.08 -54.47 -27.73
N LEU A 172 13.88 -54.08 -27.30
CA LEU A 172 13.62 -53.59 -25.94
C LEU A 172 12.89 -54.65 -25.12
N ILE A 173 13.24 -54.76 -23.84
CA ILE A 173 12.57 -55.61 -22.85
C ILE A 173 12.10 -54.78 -21.65
N ARG A 174 10.95 -55.12 -21.08
CA ARG A 174 10.40 -54.46 -19.89
C ARG A 174 11.11 -54.94 -18.63
N ALA A 175 11.73 -54.03 -17.89
CA ALA A 175 12.27 -54.28 -16.57
C ALA A 175 11.15 -54.36 -15.51
N PRO A 176 11.39 -54.93 -14.31
CA PRO A 176 10.42 -54.95 -13.22
C PRO A 176 9.90 -53.57 -12.79
N SER A 177 10.70 -52.51 -13.00
CA SER A 177 10.29 -51.11 -12.80
C SER A 177 9.25 -50.60 -13.82
N GLY A 178 8.92 -51.41 -14.83
CA GLY A 178 8.06 -51.05 -15.95
C GLY A 178 8.76 -50.30 -17.09
N GLN A 179 10.06 -50.00 -16.94
CA GLN A 179 10.90 -49.29 -17.90
C GLN A 179 11.37 -50.22 -19.03
N MET A 180 11.34 -49.76 -20.28
CA MET A 180 11.84 -50.50 -21.43
C MET A 180 13.34 -50.30 -21.58
N LYS A 181 14.11 -51.37 -21.42
CA LYS A 181 15.57 -51.37 -21.52
C LYS A 181 16.01 -52.05 -22.81
N GLN A 182 17.09 -51.54 -23.39
CA GLN A 182 17.69 -52.13 -24.59
C GLN A 182 18.38 -53.46 -24.25
N TRP A 183 17.95 -54.53 -24.90
CA TRP A 183 18.49 -55.88 -24.74
C TRP A 183 19.51 -56.22 -25.83
N GLY A 184 19.23 -55.82 -27.07
CA GLY A 184 20.11 -56.07 -28.20
C GLY A 184 19.85 -55.15 -29.38
N LEU A 185 20.83 -55.08 -30.28
CA LEU A 185 20.79 -54.31 -31.53
C LEU A 185 21.04 -55.25 -32.70
N ILE A 186 20.14 -55.22 -33.69
CA ILE A 186 20.29 -55.95 -34.96
C ILE A 186 20.79 -54.96 -36.00
N ASN A 187 22.00 -55.17 -36.51
CA ASN A 187 22.58 -54.31 -37.55
C ASN A 187 21.95 -54.61 -38.92
N LEU A 188 21.49 -53.58 -39.63
CA LEU A 188 20.88 -53.67 -40.96
C LEU A 188 21.91 -53.68 -42.09
N THR A 189 23.05 -53.02 -41.89
CA THR A 189 24.13 -52.89 -42.89
C THR A 189 25.04 -54.11 -42.96
N SER A 190 25.35 -54.69 -41.80
CA SER A 190 26.09 -55.94 -41.65
C SER A 190 25.27 -56.84 -40.73
N PRO A 191 24.33 -57.64 -41.26
CA PRO A 191 23.38 -58.43 -40.46
C PRO A 191 24.05 -59.21 -39.33
N SER A 192 23.93 -58.68 -38.11
CA SER A 192 24.49 -59.26 -36.88
C SER A 192 23.66 -58.81 -35.69
N LEU A 193 23.60 -59.65 -34.65
CA LEU A 193 23.02 -59.30 -33.36
C LEU A 193 24.14 -58.94 -32.38
N HIS A 194 24.06 -57.75 -31.79
CA HIS A 194 24.90 -57.31 -30.69
C HIS A 194 24.07 -57.22 -29.41
N LEU A 195 24.43 -58.01 -28.40
CA LEU A 195 23.80 -57.95 -27.07
C LEU A 195 24.38 -56.76 -26.29
N CYS A 196 23.53 -56.05 -25.55
CA CYS A 196 23.95 -54.89 -24.77
C CYS A 196 24.35 -55.33 -23.35
N GLU A 197 25.65 -55.30 -23.04
CA GLU A 197 26.17 -55.71 -21.72
C GLU A 197 25.90 -54.68 -20.60
N ASN A 198 25.69 -53.41 -20.96
CA ASN A 198 25.24 -52.36 -20.05
C ASN A 198 23.93 -51.78 -20.58
N SER A 199 22.82 -52.16 -19.95
CA SER A 199 21.52 -51.56 -20.26
C SER A 199 21.55 -50.08 -19.92
N PHE A 200 21.35 -49.23 -20.94
CA PHE A 200 21.21 -47.79 -20.78
C PHE A 200 20.15 -47.51 -19.70
N GLY A 201 20.54 -46.90 -18.59
CA GLY A 201 19.57 -46.24 -17.71
C GLY A 201 19.02 -45.03 -18.48
N LEU A 202 17.70 -44.89 -18.60
CA LEU A 202 17.15 -43.54 -18.66
C LEU A 202 17.45 -42.97 -17.27
N ASP A 203 18.28 -41.93 -17.19
CA ASP A 203 18.72 -41.34 -15.92
C ASP A 203 17.50 -41.07 -15.02
N GLN A 204 17.43 -41.83 -13.92
CA GLN A 204 16.41 -41.69 -12.90
C GLN A 204 16.79 -40.48 -12.04
N ASP A 205 15.99 -39.41 -12.17
CA ASP A 205 15.89 -38.18 -11.33
C ASP A 205 16.09 -36.82 -12.05
N ILE A 206 15.66 -36.69 -13.31
CA ILE A 206 15.64 -35.39 -14.00
C ILE A 206 14.58 -34.42 -13.41
N THR A 207 13.55 -34.91 -12.71
CA THR A 207 12.46 -34.06 -12.18
C THR A 207 12.88 -33.15 -11.02
N ALA A 208 14.10 -33.26 -10.49
CA ALA A 208 14.62 -32.44 -9.39
C ALA A 208 15.78 -31.50 -9.78
N ASN A 209 16.36 -31.65 -10.96
CA ASN A 209 17.57 -30.92 -11.36
C ASN A 209 17.23 -29.61 -12.08
N VAL A 210 18.01 -28.59 -11.78
CA VAL A 210 17.96 -27.28 -12.43
C VAL A 210 18.51 -27.42 -13.85
N ILE A 211 17.85 -26.83 -14.84
CA ILE A 211 18.19 -27.02 -16.25
C ILE A 211 18.78 -25.72 -16.78
N SER A 212 20.06 -25.72 -17.15
CA SER A 212 20.69 -24.56 -17.80
C SER A 212 20.02 -24.29 -19.15
N GLN A 213 19.78 -23.01 -19.45
CA GLN A 213 19.11 -22.59 -20.68
C GLN A 213 19.95 -21.57 -21.44
N GLN A 214 19.61 -21.35 -22.70
CA GLN A 214 20.33 -20.43 -23.58
C GLN A 214 19.63 -19.08 -23.65
N THR A 215 20.39 -18.01 -23.45
CA THR A 215 19.93 -16.63 -23.67
C THR A 215 20.01 -16.30 -25.16
N TRP A 216 19.08 -15.48 -25.64
CA TRP A 216 19.04 -15.02 -27.02
C TRP A 216 19.26 -13.52 -27.09
N TYR A 217 19.92 -13.04 -28.15
CA TYR A 217 20.15 -11.62 -28.39
C TYR A 217 19.74 -11.22 -29.81
N PHE A 218 19.29 -9.98 -29.98
CA PHE A 218 18.95 -9.48 -31.32
C PHE A 218 20.21 -8.93 -32.01
N SER A 219 20.60 -9.56 -33.12
CA SER A 219 21.74 -9.14 -33.93
C SER A 219 21.29 -8.12 -34.98
N HIS A 220 21.62 -6.85 -34.81
CA HIS A 220 21.33 -5.82 -35.81
C HIS A 220 22.01 -6.09 -37.17
N LEU A 221 23.15 -6.79 -37.17
CA LEU A 221 23.87 -7.17 -38.39
C LEU A 221 23.07 -8.17 -39.24
N HIS A 222 22.47 -9.17 -38.59
CA HIS A 222 21.70 -10.21 -39.26
C HIS A 222 20.19 -9.93 -39.27
N SER A 223 19.76 -8.85 -38.61
CA SER A 223 18.35 -8.51 -38.36
C SER A 223 17.53 -9.68 -37.81
N ALA A 224 18.15 -10.50 -36.95
CA ALA A 224 17.59 -11.73 -36.44
C ALA A 224 18.01 -11.99 -34.99
N TRP A 225 17.17 -12.70 -34.25
CA TRP A 225 17.51 -13.22 -32.92
C TRP A 225 18.49 -14.38 -33.07
N GLN A 226 19.55 -14.38 -32.26
CA GLN A 226 20.58 -15.41 -32.27
C GLN A 226 20.86 -15.90 -30.85
N PRO A 227 21.19 -17.19 -30.68
CA PRO A 227 21.64 -17.69 -29.40
C PRO A 227 22.96 -17.01 -28.99
N VAL A 228 23.12 -16.72 -27.70
CA VAL A 228 24.38 -16.23 -27.15
C VAL A 228 25.38 -17.40 -27.03
N ASP A 229 26.55 -17.26 -27.64
CA ASP A 229 27.66 -18.23 -27.55
C ASP A 229 28.49 -18.00 -26.29
N THR A 230 28.22 -18.79 -25.26
CA THR A 230 28.93 -18.76 -23.96
C THR A 230 30.37 -19.28 -24.03
N SER A 231 30.80 -19.86 -25.16
CA SER A 231 32.17 -20.35 -25.40
C SER A 231 33.15 -19.25 -25.84
N SER A 232 32.64 -18.06 -26.18
CA SER A 232 33.43 -16.97 -26.80
C SER A 232 33.54 -15.69 -25.95
N SER A 233 32.93 -15.66 -24.77
CA SER A 233 33.11 -14.53 -23.85
C SER A 233 34.49 -14.59 -23.21
N GLY A 234 35.39 -13.69 -23.64
CA GLY A 234 36.58 -13.33 -22.86
C GLY A 234 36.19 -12.86 -21.45
N PRO A 235 37.16 -12.74 -20.52
CA PRO A 235 36.87 -12.28 -19.17
C PRO A 235 36.07 -10.97 -19.22
N PRO A 236 35.07 -10.78 -18.35
CA PRO A 236 34.21 -9.61 -18.38
C PRO A 236 35.10 -8.36 -18.39
N HIS A 237 34.82 -7.40 -19.28
CA HIS A 237 35.43 -6.08 -19.22
C HIS A 237 35.20 -5.52 -17.81
N SER A 238 36.26 -5.55 -16.99
CA SER A 238 36.22 -5.36 -15.54
C SER A 238 35.87 -3.94 -15.11
N ASP A 239 35.74 -3.00 -16.05
CA ASP A 239 35.72 -1.56 -15.77
C ASP A 239 34.34 -0.89 -15.91
N VAL A 240 33.29 -1.63 -16.31
CA VAL A 240 31.94 -1.05 -16.40
C VAL A 240 31.30 -1.02 -15.01
N LYS A 241 31.25 0.18 -14.43
CA LYS A 241 30.50 0.46 -13.19
C LYS A 241 29.02 0.13 -13.44
N PRO A 242 28.36 -0.63 -12.55
CA PRO A 242 26.94 -0.92 -12.70
C PRO A 242 26.13 0.39 -12.69
N PRO A 243 24.97 0.43 -13.38
CA PRO A 243 24.14 1.63 -13.41
C PRO A 243 23.66 1.98 -12.00
N GLU A 244 23.56 3.29 -11.73
CA GLU A 244 23.06 3.85 -10.48
C GLU A 244 21.59 3.47 -10.23
N ASN A 245 20.83 3.41 -11.33
CA ASN A 245 19.41 3.09 -11.34
C ASN A 245 19.20 1.76 -12.07
N LEU A 246 18.33 0.91 -11.52
CA LEU A 246 17.83 -0.31 -12.16
C LEU A 246 16.32 -0.30 -12.13
N ILE A 247 15.69 -0.46 -13.29
CA ILE A 247 14.23 -0.53 -13.40
C ILE A 247 13.80 -1.96 -13.73
N VAL A 248 12.96 -2.54 -12.88
CA VAL A 248 12.39 -3.88 -13.08
C VAL A 248 10.87 -3.77 -13.20
N ALA A 249 10.30 -4.46 -14.18
CA ALA A 249 8.86 -4.57 -14.36
C ALA A 249 8.40 -6.02 -14.41
N SER A 250 7.15 -6.25 -14.02
CA SER A 250 6.47 -7.54 -14.12
C SER A 250 5.04 -7.35 -14.64
N TRP A 251 4.58 -8.23 -15.53
CA TRP A 251 3.22 -8.18 -16.04
C TRP A 251 2.70 -9.54 -16.54
N ASN A 252 1.55 -9.97 -16.02
CA ASN A 252 0.78 -11.06 -16.62
C ASN A 252 0.06 -10.53 -17.87
N VAL A 253 0.38 -11.09 -19.05
CA VAL A 253 -0.15 -10.59 -20.34
C VAL A 253 -1.47 -11.25 -20.77
N LEU A 254 -2.00 -12.17 -19.95
CA LEU A 254 -3.20 -12.97 -20.20
C LEU A 254 -3.10 -13.84 -21.45
N ALA A 255 -3.06 -15.16 -21.29
CA ALA A 255 -2.95 -16.09 -22.42
C ALA A 255 -4.26 -16.24 -23.23
N GLU A 256 -4.10 -16.59 -24.52
CA GLU A 256 -5.20 -16.94 -25.41
C GLU A 256 -5.47 -18.45 -25.38
N PHE A 257 -6.57 -18.86 -24.77
CA PHE A 257 -6.91 -20.28 -24.58
C PHE A 257 -7.83 -20.88 -25.66
N HIS A 258 -8.30 -20.07 -26.61
CA HIS A 258 -9.13 -20.52 -27.73
C HIS A 258 -8.28 -20.71 -28.99
N TRP A 259 -8.54 -21.77 -29.75
CA TRP A 259 -7.89 -22.01 -31.03
C TRP A 259 -8.82 -21.62 -32.21
N PRO A 260 -8.32 -20.87 -33.21
CA PRO A 260 -7.01 -20.21 -33.25
C PRO A 260 -6.91 -19.05 -32.24
N PRO A 261 -5.71 -18.73 -31.73
CA PRO A 261 -5.53 -17.65 -30.76
C PRO A 261 -5.90 -16.28 -31.35
N SER A 262 -6.56 -15.43 -30.56
CA SER A 262 -6.90 -14.06 -30.95
C SER A 262 -5.69 -13.14 -30.80
N ARG A 263 -5.33 -12.41 -31.86
CA ARG A 263 -4.21 -11.42 -31.82
C ARG A 263 -4.67 -9.99 -31.56
N THR A 264 -5.96 -9.78 -31.26
CA THR A 264 -6.59 -8.45 -31.13
C THR A 264 -5.94 -7.56 -30.06
N ARG A 265 -5.46 -8.15 -28.96
CA ARG A 265 -4.82 -7.40 -27.86
C ARG A 265 -3.32 -7.15 -28.07
N TYR A 266 -2.67 -7.85 -29.01
CA TYR A 266 -1.21 -7.92 -29.03
C TYR A 266 -0.53 -6.55 -29.23
N SER A 267 -1.06 -5.70 -30.12
CA SER A 267 -0.56 -4.34 -30.30
C SER A 267 -0.70 -3.49 -29.03
N ILE A 268 -1.85 -3.60 -28.35
CA ILE A 268 -2.15 -2.88 -27.11
C ILE A 268 -1.19 -3.31 -25.99
N ILE A 269 -0.84 -4.59 -25.92
CA ILE A 269 0.17 -5.09 -24.98
C ILE A 269 1.54 -4.47 -25.28
N VAL A 270 1.97 -4.43 -26.55
CA VAL A 270 3.24 -3.81 -26.94
C VAL A 270 3.26 -2.31 -26.62
N ASP A 271 2.18 -1.59 -26.91
CA ASP A 271 2.06 -0.17 -26.63
C ASP A 271 2.14 0.11 -25.11
N ASN A 272 1.51 -0.75 -24.30
CA ASN A 272 1.62 -0.68 -22.84
C ASN A 272 3.02 -1.05 -22.32
N LEU A 273 3.77 -1.93 -22.97
CA LEU A 273 5.15 -2.25 -22.58
C LEU A 273 6.13 -1.11 -22.89
N LEU A 274 5.84 -0.32 -23.92
CA LEU A 274 6.69 0.77 -24.41
C LEU A 274 6.25 2.17 -23.94
N ALA A 275 5.18 2.27 -23.17
CA ALA A 275 4.73 3.52 -22.57
C ALA A 275 5.78 4.10 -21.63
N GLY A 276 5.88 5.44 -21.55
CA GLY A 276 6.88 6.09 -20.68
C GLY A 276 6.78 5.68 -19.19
N THR A 277 5.58 5.28 -18.75
CA THR A 277 5.31 4.78 -17.39
C THR A 277 5.67 3.31 -17.18
N SER A 278 5.90 2.52 -18.24
CA SER A 278 6.20 1.08 -18.15
C SER A 278 7.65 0.72 -18.51
N LEU A 279 8.37 1.59 -19.24
CA LEU A 279 9.73 1.29 -19.70
C LEU A 279 10.63 0.85 -18.56
N ALA A 280 11.27 -0.31 -18.75
CA ALA A 280 12.14 -0.95 -17.77
C ALA A 280 13.45 -1.40 -18.42
N ASP A 281 14.41 -1.78 -17.57
CA ASP A 281 15.68 -2.40 -18.00
C ASP A 281 15.54 -3.92 -18.06
N VAL A 282 14.72 -4.49 -17.16
CA VAL A 282 14.34 -5.90 -17.14
C VAL A 282 12.81 -6.01 -17.00
N VAL A 283 12.18 -6.79 -17.87
CA VAL A 283 10.74 -7.07 -17.84
C VAL A 283 10.51 -8.56 -17.69
N VAL A 284 9.68 -8.95 -16.72
CA VAL A 284 9.19 -10.31 -16.53
C VAL A 284 7.75 -10.40 -17.03
N LEU A 285 7.51 -11.24 -18.03
CA LEU A 285 6.18 -11.50 -18.57
C LEU A 285 5.70 -12.88 -18.13
N GLN A 286 4.48 -12.96 -17.61
CA GLN A 286 3.80 -14.25 -17.32
C GLN A 286 2.75 -14.55 -18.38
N GLU A 287 2.40 -15.83 -18.53
CA GLU A 287 1.40 -16.32 -19.49
C GLU A 287 1.75 -16.12 -20.97
N VAL A 288 3.05 -16.06 -21.29
CA VAL A 288 3.50 -15.97 -22.68
C VAL A 288 3.30 -17.30 -23.40
N THR A 289 2.65 -17.25 -24.56
CA THR A 289 2.31 -18.40 -25.40
C THR A 289 3.21 -18.50 -26.64
N ASP A 290 3.17 -19.63 -27.35
CA ASP A 290 3.93 -19.81 -28.59
C ASP A 290 3.47 -18.90 -29.74
N ASP A 291 2.25 -18.35 -29.68
CA ASP A 291 1.74 -17.43 -30.69
C ASP A 291 2.14 -15.97 -30.40
N PHE A 292 2.14 -15.59 -29.12
CA PHE A 292 2.43 -14.23 -28.71
C PHE A 292 3.93 -13.89 -28.77
N LEU A 293 4.82 -14.80 -28.37
CA LEU A 293 6.25 -14.51 -28.34
C LEU A 293 6.84 -14.15 -29.72
N PRO A 294 6.58 -14.88 -30.81
CA PRO A 294 7.03 -14.49 -32.14
C PRO A 294 6.56 -13.08 -32.52
N PHE A 295 5.27 -12.78 -32.30
CA PHE A 295 4.71 -11.44 -32.57
C PHE A 295 5.46 -10.34 -31.80
N LEU A 296 5.73 -10.57 -30.51
CA LEU A 296 6.45 -9.63 -29.66
C LEU A 296 7.90 -9.41 -30.14
N LEU A 297 8.59 -10.49 -30.50
CA LEU A 297 9.97 -10.46 -30.97
C LEU A 297 10.13 -9.95 -32.41
N GLU A 298 9.03 -9.85 -33.15
CA GLU A 298 8.96 -9.24 -34.48
C GLU A 298 8.84 -7.71 -34.47
N ASP A 299 8.34 -7.12 -33.38
CA ASP A 299 8.16 -5.68 -33.27
C ASP A 299 9.51 -4.94 -33.17
N ASP A 300 9.77 -4.03 -34.11
CA ASP A 300 11.01 -3.25 -34.19
C ASP A 300 11.25 -2.34 -32.98
N ARG A 301 10.19 -1.89 -32.31
CA ARG A 301 10.30 -1.05 -31.12
C ARG A 301 10.75 -1.89 -29.92
N ILE A 302 10.27 -3.13 -29.81
CA ILE A 302 10.72 -4.09 -28.79
C ILE A 302 12.19 -4.44 -28.99
N ARG A 303 12.60 -4.77 -30.22
CA ARG A 303 14.01 -5.08 -30.57
C ARG A 303 14.97 -3.92 -30.25
N LYS A 304 14.52 -2.67 -30.46
CA LYS A 304 15.30 -1.48 -30.10
C LYS A 304 15.40 -1.29 -28.58
N GLN A 305 14.36 -1.67 -27.84
CA GLN A 305 14.29 -1.47 -26.40
C GLN A 305 14.99 -2.58 -25.61
N TYR A 306 14.86 -3.84 -26.03
CA TYR A 306 15.38 -5.01 -25.32
C TYR A 306 16.29 -5.82 -26.25
N THR A 307 17.56 -5.91 -25.88
CA THR A 307 18.58 -6.60 -26.68
C THR A 307 18.59 -8.11 -26.41
N TYR A 308 18.17 -8.52 -25.21
CA TYR A 308 18.25 -9.91 -24.75
C TYR A 308 16.88 -10.45 -24.33
N VAL A 309 16.66 -11.74 -24.57
CA VAL A 309 15.45 -12.47 -24.17
C VAL A 309 15.79 -13.87 -23.68
N SER A 310 15.02 -14.39 -22.72
CA SER A 310 15.27 -15.72 -22.14
C SER A 310 14.97 -16.87 -23.10
N HIS A 311 13.98 -16.71 -23.99
CA HIS A 311 13.57 -17.72 -24.96
C HIS A 311 13.67 -17.19 -26.39
N GLY A 312 14.21 -18.00 -27.31
CA GLY A 312 14.17 -17.70 -28.74
C GLY A 312 12.75 -17.76 -29.31
N SER A 313 12.56 -17.24 -30.51
CA SER A 313 11.26 -17.27 -31.18
C SER A 313 10.82 -18.72 -31.45
N PRO A 314 9.61 -19.15 -31.06
CA PRO A 314 9.06 -20.47 -31.37
C PRO A 314 9.05 -20.84 -32.86
N ASP A 315 9.06 -19.86 -33.75
CA ASP A 315 9.10 -20.07 -35.19
C ASP A 315 10.54 -20.25 -35.74
N ASP A 316 11.57 -20.04 -34.90
CA ASP A 316 12.97 -20.36 -35.22
C ASP A 316 13.25 -21.85 -34.91
N PRO A 317 13.65 -22.68 -35.90
CA PRO A 317 13.97 -24.09 -35.68
C PRO A 317 15.10 -24.34 -34.67
N ALA A 318 16.01 -23.38 -34.44
CA ALA A 318 17.05 -23.52 -33.44
C ALA A 318 16.52 -23.32 -32.00
N ALA A 319 15.46 -22.52 -31.85
CA ALA A 319 14.79 -22.32 -30.57
C ALA A 319 13.76 -23.42 -30.30
N GLY A 320 12.90 -23.74 -31.27
CA GLY A 320 11.76 -24.64 -31.10
C GLY A 320 10.65 -24.07 -30.20
N PRO A 321 9.55 -24.83 -29.96
CA PRO A 321 8.42 -24.34 -29.18
C PRO A 321 8.80 -24.09 -27.71
N LEU A 322 8.04 -23.22 -27.06
CA LEU A 322 8.14 -23.00 -25.62
C LEU A 322 7.83 -24.29 -24.86
N PRO A 323 8.41 -24.51 -23.66
CA PRO A 323 8.21 -25.74 -22.92
C PRO A 323 6.75 -25.97 -22.51
N ASN A 324 6.03 -24.90 -22.15
CA ASN A 324 4.66 -24.97 -21.64
C ASN A 324 3.70 -24.15 -22.50
N ILE A 325 2.39 -24.28 -22.22
CA ILE A 325 1.38 -23.38 -22.80
C ILE A 325 1.52 -21.98 -22.18
N LEU A 326 1.71 -21.92 -20.86
CA LEU A 326 1.93 -20.70 -20.10
C LEU A 326 3.39 -20.63 -19.66
N ASN A 327 4.12 -19.63 -20.13
CA ASN A 327 5.55 -19.49 -19.85
C ASN A 327 5.85 -18.15 -19.18
N SER A 328 6.94 -18.11 -18.43
CA SER A 328 7.54 -16.86 -17.97
C SER A 328 8.70 -16.49 -18.88
N VAL A 329 8.66 -15.30 -19.46
CA VAL A 329 9.71 -14.79 -20.36
C VAL A 329 10.33 -13.54 -19.76
N VAL A 330 11.65 -13.41 -19.87
CA VAL A 330 12.39 -12.25 -19.40
C VAL A 330 12.97 -11.52 -20.61
N LEU A 331 12.63 -10.24 -20.74
CA LEU A 331 13.26 -9.30 -21.69
C LEU A 331 14.22 -8.40 -20.93
N SER A 332 15.37 -8.09 -21.50
CA SER A 332 16.41 -7.31 -20.82
C SER A 332 17.24 -6.45 -21.78
N LYS A 333 17.68 -5.29 -21.29
CA LYS A 333 18.76 -4.50 -21.91
C LYS A 333 20.14 -5.06 -21.61
N HIS A 334 20.27 -5.77 -20.50
CA HIS A 334 21.52 -6.33 -19.99
C HIS A 334 21.65 -7.80 -20.35
N LEU A 335 22.88 -8.24 -20.66
CA LEU A 335 23.18 -9.64 -20.90
C LEU A 335 22.97 -10.44 -19.61
N PHE A 336 22.41 -11.64 -19.74
CA PHE A 336 22.25 -12.54 -18.62
C PHE A 336 22.48 -13.99 -19.00
N SER A 337 22.80 -14.82 -18.02
CA SER A 337 22.66 -16.27 -18.08
C SER A 337 21.46 -16.70 -17.26
N TRP A 338 20.83 -17.83 -17.58
CA TRP A 338 19.67 -18.29 -16.82
C TRP A 338 19.50 -19.80 -16.79
N GLU A 339 18.75 -20.24 -15.78
CA GLU A 339 18.42 -21.63 -15.54
C GLU A 339 16.92 -21.77 -15.26
N TYR A 340 16.33 -22.88 -15.71
CA TYR A 340 14.95 -23.23 -15.45
C TYR A 340 14.86 -24.13 -14.21
N LEU A 341 14.11 -23.67 -13.21
CA LEU A 341 13.82 -24.38 -11.98
C LEU A 341 12.41 -25.02 -12.07
N PRO A 342 12.29 -26.31 -12.41
CA PRO A 342 10.99 -26.98 -12.49
C PRO A 342 10.36 -27.15 -11.09
N PHE A 343 9.03 -27.06 -11.04
CA PHE A 343 8.25 -27.40 -9.84
C PHE A 343 7.74 -28.84 -9.91
N LYS A 344 7.23 -29.35 -8.79
CA LYS A 344 6.64 -30.70 -8.73
C LYS A 344 5.40 -30.84 -9.62
N ARG A 345 4.66 -29.74 -9.82
CA ARG A 345 3.52 -29.69 -10.73
C ARG A 345 4.03 -29.57 -12.16
N GLN A 346 3.59 -30.48 -13.03
CA GLN A 346 3.90 -30.41 -14.46
C GLN A 346 3.51 -29.06 -15.04
N HIS A 347 4.31 -28.58 -15.99
CA HIS A 347 4.13 -27.29 -16.66
C HIS A 347 4.25 -26.03 -15.80
N LYS A 348 4.90 -26.10 -14.64
CA LYS A 348 5.19 -24.94 -13.80
C LYS A 348 6.66 -24.91 -13.38
N GLY A 349 7.25 -23.72 -13.31
CA GLY A 349 8.63 -23.51 -12.92
C GLY A 349 8.99 -22.02 -12.88
N SER A 350 10.24 -21.74 -12.50
CA SER A 350 10.78 -20.38 -12.40
C SER A 350 12.01 -20.22 -13.29
N CYS A 351 12.13 -19.09 -13.99
CA CYS A 351 13.38 -18.69 -14.64
C CYS A 351 14.24 -17.98 -13.59
N VAL A 352 15.43 -18.51 -13.32
CA VAL A 352 16.42 -17.90 -12.41
C VAL A 352 17.52 -17.29 -13.27
N VAL A 353 17.55 -15.96 -13.32
CA VAL A 353 18.37 -15.13 -14.20
C VAL A 353 19.51 -14.49 -13.41
N LYS A 354 20.71 -14.47 -14.00
CA LYS A 354 21.94 -13.91 -13.42
C LYS A 354 22.49 -12.81 -14.30
N PHE A 355 22.70 -11.64 -13.70
CA PHE A 355 23.29 -10.47 -14.35
C PHE A 355 24.65 -10.15 -13.71
N ASP A 356 25.74 -10.44 -14.43
CA ASP A 356 27.10 -10.20 -13.95
C ASP A 356 27.46 -8.71 -13.95
N ASP A 357 26.96 -7.96 -14.94
CA ASP A 357 27.17 -6.51 -15.09
C ASP A 357 26.36 -5.69 -14.07
N LEU A 358 25.21 -6.19 -13.64
CA LEU A 358 24.38 -5.59 -12.57
C LEU A 358 24.77 -6.07 -11.17
N GLY A 359 25.87 -6.80 -11.03
CA GLY A 359 26.36 -7.28 -9.73
C GLY A 359 26.79 -6.17 -8.74
N HIS A 360 27.29 -6.59 -7.59
CA HIS A 360 27.92 -5.72 -6.61
C HIS A 360 29.22 -6.34 -6.10
N ALA A 361 30.18 -5.50 -5.69
CA ALA A 361 31.44 -5.96 -5.12
C ALA A 361 31.31 -6.12 -3.60
N GLU A 362 31.83 -7.23 -3.06
CA GLU A 362 32.05 -7.38 -1.62
C GLU A 362 33.35 -6.69 -1.18
N ALA A 363 33.56 -6.60 0.14
CA ALA A 363 34.74 -5.99 0.76
C ALA A 363 36.08 -6.66 0.33
N GLU A 364 36.03 -7.91 -0.12
CA GLU A 364 37.19 -8.68 -0.62
C GLU A 364 37.44 -8.53 -2.13
N GLY A 365 36.66 -7.70 -2.83
CA GLY A 365 36.82 -7.44 -4.26
C GLY A 365 36.16 -8.47 -5.20
N VAL A 366 35.49 -9.49 -4.66
CA VAL A 366 34.68 -10.44 -5.44
C VAL A 366 33.37 -9.78 -5.87
N ARG A 367 33.06 -9.80 -7.17
CA ARG A 367 31.82 -9.26 -7.73
C ARG A 367 30.77 -10.37 -7.78
N LEU A 368 29.69 -10.20 -7.02
CA LEU A 368 28.54 -11.11 -7.01
C LEU A 368 27.47 -10.63 -8.00
N PRO A 369 26.94 -11.50 -8.89
CA PRO A 369 25.88 -11.11 -9.82
C PRO A 369 24.59 -10.75 -9.10
N LEU A 370 23.76 -9.94 -9.76
CA LEU A 370 22.36 -9.76 -9.37
C LEU A 370 21.56 -10.96 -9.86
N VAL A 371 20.72 -11.54 -8.98
CA VAL A 371 19.88 -12.69 -9.32
C VAL A 371 18.42 -12.27 -9.34
N LEU A 372 17.70 -12.64 -10.40
CA LEU A 372 16.26 -12.43 -10.53
C LEU A 372 15.56 -13.78 -10.72
N ALA A 373 14.55 -14.08 -9.90
CA ALA A 373 13.69 -15.25 -10.07
C ALA A 373 12.30 -14.82 -10.52
N THR A 374 11.76 -15.46 -11.55
CA THR A 374 10.38 -15.21 -12.00
C THR A 374 9.38 -15.97 -11.12
N CYS A 375 8.24 -15.38 -10.83
CA CYS A 375 7.18 -16.01 -10.05
C CYS A 375 5.90 -16.14 -10.89
N HIS A 376 5.31 -17.33 -10.92
CA HIS A 376 3.98 -17.56 -11.47
C HIS A 376 3.35 -18.76 -10.77
N LEU A 377 2.88 -18.56 -9.54
CA LEU A 377 2.39 -19.65 -8.70
C LEU A 377 1.07 -20.22 -9.22
N SER A 378 0.66 -21.36 -8.68
CA SER A 378 -0.62 -22.01 -9.00
C SER A 378 -1.82 -21.09 -8.68
N GLN A 379 -2.71 -20.86 -9.64
CA GLN A 379 -3.94 -20.08 -9.47
C GLN A 379 -5.00 -20.76 -8.58
N GLY A 380 -5.97 -19.98 -8.09
CA GLY A 380 -7.18 -20.45 -7.40
C GLY A 380 -7.11 -20.50 -5.88
N LEU A 381 -8.26 -20.45 -5.21
CA LEU A 381 -8.39 -20.43 -3.74
C LEU A 381 -9.07 -21.71 -3.23
N THR A 382 -8.34 -22.82 -3.26
CA THR A 382 -8.75 -24.13 -2.73
C THR A 382 -7.62 -24.71 -1.89
N ASP A 383 -7.91 -25.66 -0.99
CA ASP A 383 -6.88 -26.28 -0.13
C ASP A 383 -5.68 -26.80 -0.93
N GLY A 384 -5.94 -27.54 -2.01
CA GLY A 384 -4.87 -28.06 -2.88
C GLY A 384 -4.09 -26.96 -3.61
N ALA A 385 -4.77 -25.89 -4.04
CA ALA A 385 -4.12 -24.79 -4.74
C ALA A 385 -3.24 -23.94 -3.81
N VAL A 386 -3.64 -23.73 -2.55
CA VAL A 386 -2.84 -22.98 -1.56
C VAL A 386 -1.59 -23.77 -1.16
N VAL A 387 -1.73 -25.07 -0.86
CA VAL A 387 -0.59 -25.94 -0.56
C VAL A 387 0.39 -26.03 -1.75
N ALA A 388 -0.14 -26.01 -2.98
CA ALA A 388 0.72 -25.95 -4.17
C ALA A 388 1.53 -24.65 -4.21
N LYS A 389 0.90 -23.47 -4.01
CA LYS A 389 1.60 -22.17 -3.96
C LYS A 389 2.71 -22.15 -2.92
N GLU A 390 2.42 -22.61 -1.69
CA GLU A 390 3.40 -22.65 -0.61
C GLU A 390 4.64 -23.46 -1.02
N ARG A 391 4.44 -24.67 -1.55
CA ARG A 391 5.55 -25.55 -1.97
C ARG A 391 6.33 -24.98 -3.16
N GLU A 392 5.64 -24.43 -4.14
CA GLU A 392 6.25 -23.78 -5.31
C GLU A 392 7.12 -22.60 -4.86
N PHE A 393 6.60 -21.75 -3.97
CA PHE A 393 7.35 -20.62 -3.45
C PHE A 393 8.53 -21.03 -2.57
N GLN A 394 8.34 -22.00 -1.67
CA GLN A 394 9.42 -22.59 -0.87
C GLN A 394 10.53 -23.18 -1.75
N ARG A 395 10.20 -23.75 -2.91
CA ARG A 395 11.19 -24.27 -3.87
C ARG A 395 12.06 -23.14 -4.45
N ILE A 396 11.46 -22.01 -4.85
CA ILE A 396 12.20 -20.82 -5.30
C ILE A 396 13.13 -20.33 -4.18
N LEU A 397 12.59 -20.12 -2.99
CA LEU A 397 13.37 -19.61 -1.85
C LEU A 397 14.51 -20.53 -1.44
N SER A 398 14.26 -21.84 -1.37
CA SER A 398 15.28 -22.83 -0.99
C SER A 398 16.42 -22.83 -2.02
N HIS A 399 16.10 -22.66 -3.29
CA HIS A 399 17.10 -22.56 -4.37
C HIS A 399 17.95 -21.29 -4.24
N LEU A 400 17.30 -20.14 -4.02
CA LEU A 400 17.99 -18.87 -3.83
C LEU A 400 18.89 -18.88 -2.59
N LYS A 401 18.36 -19.35 -1.44
CA LYS A 401 19.11 -19.47 -0.18
C LYS A 401 20.30 -20.42 -0.29
N SER A 402 20.15 -21.54 -0.98
CA SER A 402 21.23 -22.53 -1.10
C SER A 402 22.34 -22.11 -2.06
N ASN A 403 21.99 -21.50 -3.19
CA ASN A 403 22.94 -21.28 -4.29
C ASN A 403 23.41 -19.84 -4.43
N TYR A 404 22.66 -18.87 -3.88
CA TYR A 404 22.91 -17.45 -4.10
C TYR A 404 22.91 -16.64 -2.79
N ALA A 405 23.14 -17.27 -1.62
CA ALA A 405 22.99 -16.68 -0.28
C ALA A 405 23.57 -15.26 -0.12
N ALA A 406 24.72 -14.97 -0.72
CA ALA A 406 25.41 -13.69 -0.65
C ALA A 406 24.94 -12.68 -1.71
N ASN A 407 24.28 -13.14 -2.79
CA ASN A 407 23.81 -12.26 -3.86
C ASN A 407 22.62 -11.38 -3.41
N GLN A 408 22.47 -10.26 -4.13
CA GLN A 408 21.23 -9.50 -4.14
C GLN A 408 20.19 -10.27 -4.97
N TRP A 409 18.98 -10.44 -4.44
CA TRP A 409 17.89 -11.13 -5.14
C TRP A 409 16.69 -10.23 -5.39
N ILE A 410 16.04 -10.46 -6.52
CA ILE A 410 14.73 -9.94 -6.88
C ILE A 410 13.83 -11.12 -7.23
N ILE A 411 12.62 -11.16 -6.68
CA ILE A 411 11.57 -12.09 -7.10
C ILE A 411 10.43 -11.27 -7.69
N ALA A 412 10.11 -11.49 -8.96
CA ALA A 412 9.12 -10.69 -9.67
C ALA A 412 8.13 -11.58 -10.41
N GLY A 413 6.84 -11.32 -10.22
CA GLY A 413 5.81 -12.04 -10.94
C GLY A 413 4.45 -12.10 -10.26
N ASP A 414 3.64 -13.01 -10.76
CA ASP A 414 2.29 -13.28 -10.28
C ASP A 414 2.33 -14.37 -9.20
N PHE A 415 2.11 -13.95 -7.95
CA PHE A 415 2.10 -14.83 -6.79
C PHE A 415 0.76 -15.56 -6.63
N ASN A 416 -0.33 -15.09 -7.26
CA ASN A 416 -1.66 -15.68 -7.12
C ASN A 416 -2.12 -15.86 -5.65
N ILE A 417 -1.57 -15.10 -4.70
CA ILE A 417 -1.93 -15.16 -3.27
C ILE A 417 -3.13 -14.23 -3.05
N ALA A 418 -4.26 -14.79 -2.60
CA ALA A 418 -5.43 -13.99 -2.24
C ALA A 418 -5.08 -13.05 -1.07
N THR A 419 -5.31 -11.75 -1.26
CA THR A 419 -4.94 -10.72 -0.28
C THR A 419 -6.14 -10.08 0.41
N SER A 420 -7.30 -10.02 -0.24
CA SER A 420 -8.52 -9.48 0.39
C SER A 420 -8.99 -10.39 1.52
N SER A 421 -9.05 -9.85 2.74
CA SER A 421 -9.59 -10.56 3.90
C SER A 421 -11.05 -10.97 3.69
N TYR A 422 -11.85 -10.16 2.99
CA TYR A 422 -13.22 -10.53 2.62
C TYR A 422 -13.28 -11.79 1.76
N THR A 423 -12.41 -11.88 0.75
CA THR A 423 -12.33 -13.04 -0.14
C THR A 423 -11.92 -14.29 0.63
N VAL A 424 -10.92 -14.18 1.50
CA VAL A 424 -10.44 -15.30 2.32
C VAL A 424 -11.50 -15.76 3.33
N ASP A 425 -12.07 -14.82 4.10
CA ASP A 425 -13.14 -15.09 5.07
C ASP A 425 -14.34 -15.77 4.42
N THR A 426 -14.77 -15.28 3.25
CA THR A 426 -15.89 -15.83 2.51
C THR A 426 -15.59 -17.24 2.00
N ALA A 427 -14.35 -17.50 1.57
CA ALA A 427 -13.92 -18.82 1.13
C ALA A 427 -13.91 -19.83 2.30
N VAL A 428 -13.49 -19.41 3.49
CA VAL A 428 -13.57 -20.22 4.73
C VAL A 428 -15.03 -20.49 5.10
N LYS A 429 -15.87 -19.45 5.17
CA LYS A 429 -17.30 -19.56 5.53
C LYS A 429 -18.08 -20.51 4.61
N LYS A 430 -17.74 -20.53 3.32
CA LYS A 430 -18.35 -21.43 2.32
C LYS A 430 -17.72 -22.82 2.26
N GLY A 431 -16.66 -23.09 3.03
CA GLY A 431 -15.93 -24.35 3.00
C GLY A 431 -15.14 -24.58 1.70
N SER A 432 -14.79 -23.52 0.96
CA SER A 432 -13.90 -23.61 -0.21
C SER A 432 -12.44 -23.82 0.20
N ILE A 433 -12.07 -23.34 1.39
CA ILE A 433 -10.80 -23.62 2.06
C ILE A 433 -11.05 -23.88 3.56
N THR A 434 -10.16 -24.63 4.19
CA THR A 434 -10.18 -24.84 5.65
C THR A 434 -9.48 -23.71 6.42
N VAL A 435 -9.74 -23.59 7.74
CA VAL A 435 -8.99 -22.68 8.64
C VAL A 435 -7.49 -23.00 8.64
N GLN A 436 -7.12 -24.27 8.48
CA GLN A 436 -5.71 -24.67 8.35
C GLN A 436 -5.09 -24.09 7.07
N THR A 437 -5.82 -24.12 5.97
CA THR A 437 -5.40 -23.53 4.70
C THR A 437 -5.27 -22.01 4.77
N GLU A 438 -6.15 -21.33 5.51
CA GLU A 438 -5.99 -19.91 5.82
C GLU A 438 -4.67 -19.64 6.57
N ASN A 439 -4.32 -20.47 7.55
CA ASN A 439 -3.03 -20.36 8.24
C ASN A 439 -1.84 -20.58 7.31
N VAL A 440 -1.96 -21.45 6.30
CA VAL A 440 -0.93 -21.64 5.26
C VAL A 440 -0.82 -20.40 4.35
N LEU A 441 -1.93 -19.74 3.99
CA LEU A 441 -1.86 -18.47 3.26
C LEU A 441 -1.07 -17.42 4.06
N ARG A 442 -1.32 -17.33 5.37
CA ARG A 442 -0.56 -16.47 6.27
C ARG A 442 0.90 -16.94 6.40
N SER A 443 1.20 -18.24 6.45
CA SER A 443 2.58 -18.72 6.57
C SER A 443 3.47 -18.30 5.38
N ILE A 444 2.90 -18.17 4.17
CA ILE A 444 3.63 -17.71 2.99
C ILE A 444 4.16 -16.28 3.22
N GLU A 445 3.33 -15.35 3.70
CA GLU A 445 3.74 -13.97 4.02
C GLU A 445 4.78 -13.92 5.15
N THR A 446 4.66 -14.82 6.15
CA THR A 446 5.65 -14.96 7.23
C THR A 446 7.01 -15.38 6.65
N THR A 447 7.00 -16.32 5.71
CA THR A 447 8.21 -16.81 5.04
C THR A 447 8.91 -15.70 4.24
N LEU A 448 8.16 -14.73 3.69
CA LEU A 448 8.74 -13.55 3.03
C LEU A 448 9.55 -12.70 4.01
N ALA A 449 8.96 -12.38 5.16
CA ALA A 449 9.59 -11.58 6.20
C ALA A 449 10.84 -12.27 6.78
N GLU A 450 10.76 -13.57 7.05
CA GLU A 450 11.90 -14.37 7.51
C GLU A 450 13.04 -14.46 6.48
N ALA A 451 12.72 -14.35 5.19
CA ALA A 451 13.70 -14.26 4.12
C ALA A 451 14.26 -12.84 3.91
N ASN A 452 13.84 -11.86 4.72
CA ASN A 452 14.16 -10.44 4.58
C ASN A 452 13.82 -9.92 3.18
N LEU A 453 12.68 -10.35 2.62
CA LEU A 453 12.19 -9.90 1.33
C LEU A 453 11.25 -8.72 1.53
N LEU A 454 11.68 -7.55 1.08
CA LEU A 454 10.92 -6.32 1.12
C LEU A 454 10.01 -6.24 -0.10
N ASP A 455 8.74 -5.95 0.14
CA ASP A 455 7.78 -5.70 -0.91
C ASP A 455 7.92 -4.26 -1.44
N VAL A 456 8.23 -4.13 -2.73
CA VAL A 456 8.55 -2.84 -3.33
C VAL A 456 7.37 -1.87 -3.30
N TRP A 457 6.15 -2.36 -3.49
CA TRP A 457 4.96 -1.51 -3.40
C TRP A 457 4.77 -1.02 -1.97
N MET A 458 4.93 -1.90 -0.98
CA MET A 458 4.73 -1.58 0.43
C MET A 458 5.70 -0.50 0.89
N VAL A 459 7.00 -0.69 0.63
CA VAL A 459 8.05 0.27 0.98
C VAL A 459 7.83 1.60 0.27
N SER A 460 7.55 1.58 -1.05
CA SER A 460 7.32 2.81 -1.82
C SER A 460 6.08 3.57 -1.34
N ARG A 461 5.03 2.86 -0.93
CA ARG A 461 3.81 3.46 -0.37
C ARG A 461 4.12 4.16 0.94
N ILE A 462 4.82 3.49 1.85
CA ILE A 462 5.18 4.03 3.18
C ILE A 462 6.11 5.24 3.06
N GLU A 463 7.17 5.12 2.25
CA GLU A 463 8.22 6.13 2.13
C GLU A 463 7.87 7.31 1.23
N ALA A 464 7.46 7.04 -0.01
CA ALA A 464 7.29 8.06 -1.03
C ALA A 464 5.83 8.58 -1.08
N GLY A 465 4.88 7.84 -0.48
CA GLY A 465 3.46 8.16 -0.60
C GLY A 465 2.99 8.13 -2.06
N VAL A 466 3.52 7.21 -2.87
CA VAL A 466 3.13 7.04 -4.28
C VAL A 466 2.17 5.86 -4.34
N SER A 467 0.89 6.14 -4.64
CA SER A 467 -0.12 5.13 -4.95
C SER A 467 -0.87 5.59 -6.19
N ASP A 468 -0.73 4.85 -7.29
CA ASP A 468 -1.40 5.19 -8.56
C ASP A 468 -2.90 4.86 -8.56
N ASN A 469 -3.37 4.07 -7.59
CA ASN A 469 -4.73 3.50 -7.56
C ASN A 469 -5.55 4.00 -6.35
N LEU A 470 -5.71 5.32 -6.17
CA LEU A 470 -6.75 5.87 -5.29
C LEU A 470 -8.08 6.12 -6.04
N LYS A 471 -8.35 5.37 -7.11
CA LYS A 471 -9.65 5.36 -7.78
C LYS A 471 -10.52 4.31 -7.08
N GLY A 472 -11.57 4.75 -6.40
CA GLY A 472 -12.50 3.87 -5.68
C GLY A 472 -13.13 4.58 -4.48
N ASP A 473 -14.31 4.12 -4.06
CA ASP A 473 -14.90 4.57 -2.81
C ASP A 473 -14.04 4.08 -1.66
N VAL A 474 -13.32 5.01 -1.02
CA VAL A 474 -12.43 4.65 0.08
C VAL A 474 -13.23 3.97 1.21
N GLY A 475 -14.55 4.19 1.34
CA GLY A 475 -15.40 3.57 2.35
C GLY A 475 -15.54 2.04 2.25
N ASP A 476 -15.54 1.47 1.04
CA ASP A 476 -15.76 0.03 0.79
C ASP A 476 -14.45 -0.71 0.47
N ILE A 477 -13.48 -0.66 1.40
CA ILE A 477 -12.18 -1.33 1.28
C ILE A 477 -11.97 -2.27 2.46
N PHE A 478 -11.63 -3.53 2.19
CA PHE A 478 -11.21 -4.51 3.20
C PHE A 478 -9.69 -4.59 3.31
N GLU A 479 -9.23 -5.21 4.39
CA GLU A 479 -7.81 -5.49 4.62
C GLU A 479 -7.19 -6.26 3.45
N GLY A 480 -6.01 -5.82 3.01
CA GLY A 480 -5.22 -6.43 1.94
C GLY A 480 -5.70 -6.15 0.50
N GLU A 481 -6.66 -5.25 0.29
CA GLU A 481 -7.14 -4.86 -1.05
C GLU A 481 -6.30 -3.74 -1.69
N GLN A 482 -5.53 -2.99 -0.91
CA GLN A 482 -4.74 -1.87 -1.43
C GLN A 482 -3.60 -2.36 -2.33
N GLY A 483 -3.39 -1.62 -3.43
CA GLY A 483 -2.35 -1.96 -4.40
C GLY A 483 -2.71 -3.18 -5.26
N ALA A 484 -3.99 -3.52 -5.35
CA ALA A 484 -4.48 -4.59 -6.20
C ALA A 484 -4.02 -4.42 -7.66
N THR A 485 -3.48 -5.50 -8.20
CA THR A 485 -3.07 -5.63 -9.60
C THR A 485 -4.14 -6.38 -10.40
N PHE A 486 -5.02 -7.10 -9.72
CA PHE A 486 -6.20 -7.74 -10.29
C PHE A 486 -7.44 -7.12 -9.66
N ASP A 487 -8.19 -6.32 -10.42
CA ASP A 487 -9.41 -5.67 -9.92
C ASP A 487 -10.62 -5.96 -10.82
N PRO A 488 -11.46 -6.94 -10.47
CA PRO A 488 -12.64 -7.29 -11.26
C PRO A 488 -13.77 -6.24 -11.20
N ARG A 489 -13.66 -5.18 -10.38
CA ARG A 489 -14.61 -4.04 -10.43
C ARG A 489 -14.33 -3.07 -11.56
N GLU A 490 -13.05 -2.88 -11.87
CA GLU A 490 -12.59 -1.89 -12.84
C GLU A 490 -12.16 -2.55 -14.17
N ASN A 491 -11.77 -3.83 -14.14
CA ASN A 491 -11.29 -4.57 -15.30
C ASN A 491 -12.27 -5.67 -15.74
N PRO A 492 -12.90 -5.55 -16.93
CA PRO A 492 -13.82 -6.56 -17.47
C PRO A 492 -13.22 -7.94 -17.71
N HIS A 493 -11.91 -8.05 -18.02
CA HIS A 493 -11.27 -9.36 -18.17
C HIS A 493 -11.13 -10.06 -16.83
N ALA A 494 -10.73 -9.33 -15.78
CA ALA A 494 -10.72 -9.84 -14.41
C ALA A 494 -12.13 -10.24 -13.94
N ALA A 495 -13.14 -9.43 -14.26
CA ALA A 495 -14.54 -9.75 -13.95
C ALA A 495 -15.00 -11.06 -14.62
N LYS A 496 -14.64 -11.28 -15.90
CA LYS A 496 -14.92 -12.53 -16.63
C LYS A 496 -14.24 -13.74 -15.99
N MET A 497 -13.01 -13.60 -15.49
CA MET A 497 -12.28 -14.68 -14.80
C MET A 497 -12.94 -15.09 -13.47
N VAL A 498 -13.51 -14.13 -12.75
CA VAL A 498 -14.22 -14.39 -11.49
C VAL A 498 -15.64 -14.94 -11.72
N GLY A 499 -16.30 -14.54 -12.80
CA GLY A 499 -17.70 -14.89 -13.11
C GLY A 499 -18.70 -14.19 -12.19
N SER A 500 -19.95 -14.67 -12.12
CA SER A 500 -21.02 -14.11 -11.27
C SER A 500 -20.86 -14.43 -9.77
N GLY A 501 -19.64 -14.77 -9.34
CA GLY A 501 -19.32 -15.21 -7.99
C GLY A 501 -18.97 -14.08 -7.01
N LEU A 502 -18.85 -14.42 -5.74
CA LEU A 502 -18.54 -13.50 -4.63
C LEU A 502 -17.05 -13.07 -4.53
N ASN A 503 -16.23 -13.44 -5.51
CA ASN A 503 -14.79 -13.09 -5.58
C ASN A 503 -14.54 -11.77 -6.34
N ASN A 504 -15.55 -10.90 -6.45
CA ASN A 504 -15.44 -9.61 -7.15
C ASN A 504 -14.74 -8.53 -6.29
N ARG A 505 -13.70 -8.94 -5.54
CA ARG A 505 -12.88 -8.04 -4.71
C ARG A 505 -11.47 -7.91 -5.29
N PRO A 506 -10.87 -6.70 -5.24
CA PRO A 506 -9.50 -6.47 -5.68
C PRO A 506 -8.49 -7.38 -4.98
N GLN A 507 -7.48 -7.85 -5.72
CA GLN A 507 -6.41 -8.72 -5.23
C GLN A 507 -5.04 -8.21 -5.68
N ARG A 508 -4.05 -8.34 -4.80
CA ARG A 508 -2.66 -7.97 -5.07
C ARG A 508 -1.81 -9.20 -5.38
N TYR A 509 -2.00 -9.71 -6.59
CA TYR A 509 -1.36 -10.92 -7.08
C TYR A 509 0.07 -10.67 -7.56
N ASP A 510 0.32 -9.59 -8.31
CA ASP A 510 1.64 -9.28 -8.83
C ASP A 510 2.47 -8.55 -7.78
N ARG A 511 3.69 -9.03 -7.56
CA ARG A 511 4.64 -8.41 -6.62
C ARG A 511 6.05 -8.42 -7.19
N ILE A 512 6.80 -7.40 -6.82
CA ILE A 512 8.26 -7.37 -6.93
C ILE A 512 8.79 -7.34 -5.50
N LEU A 513 9.57 -8.35 -5.15
CA LEU A 513 10.19 -8.51 -3.84
C LEU A 513 11.70 -8.37 -3.98
N VAL A 514 12.31 -7.58 -3.10
CA VAL A 514 13.76 -7.30 -3.12
C VAL A 514 14.35 -7.70 -1.78
N LYS A 515 15.46 -8.43 -1.80
CA LYS A 515 16.17 -8.78 -0.57
C LYS A 515 16.70 -7.52 0.13
N GLY A 516 16.30 -7.32 1.38
CA GLY A 516 16.72 -6.20 2.20
C GLY A 516 18.21 -6.25 2.59
N GLY A 517 18.77 -5.09 2.96
CA GLY A 517 20.15 -4.97 3.46
C GLY A 517 21.25 -5.03 2.38
N GLY A 518 20.89 -5.10 1.10
CA GLY A 518 21.84 -5.07 0.00
C GLY A 518 22.05 -3.69 -0.64
N PRO A 519 22.82 -3.61 -1.74
CA PRO A 519 23.25 -2.35 -2.34
C PRO A 519 22.15 -1.61 -3.12
N LEU A 520 21.04 -2.29 -3.44
CA LEU A 520 19.91 -1.72 -4.16
C LEU A 520 18.80 -1.36 -3.16
N GLN A 521 18.49 -0.07 -3.06
CA GLN A 521 17.36 0.45 -2.30
C GLN A 521 16.15 0.72 -3.18
N ILE A 522 14.97 0.54 -2.60
CA ILE A 522 13.69 0.80 -3.24
C ILE A 522 13.48 2.31 -3.29
N SER A 523 13.29 2.87 -4.50
CA SER A 523 13.11 4.32 -4.68
C SER A 523 11.69 4.67 -5.10
N ARG A 524 11.17 4.01 -6.13
CA ARG A 524 9.82 4.29 -6.67
C ARG A 524 9.12 3.03 -7.13
N PHE A 525 7.79 3.12 -7.16
CA PHE A 525 6.88 2.12 -7.69
C PHE A 525 5.81 2.82 -8.53
N ASN A 526 5.35 2.18 -9.60
CA ASN A 526 4.14 2.59 -10.32
C ASN A 526 3.45 1.38 -10.97
N MET A 527 2.17 1.54 -11.30
CA MET A 527 1.42 0.58 -12.13
C MET A 527 1.36 1.04 -13.60
N PHE A 528 1.11 0.10 -14.51
CA PHE A 528 0.89 0.35 -15.93
C PHE A 528 -0.08 -0.70 -16.53
N GLY A 529 -0.35 -0.63 -17.83
CA GLY A 529 -1.35 -1.47 -18.50
C GLY A 529 -2.66 -0.73 -18.79
N PHE A 530 -2.74 0.57 -18.50
CA PHE A 530 -3.94 1.38 -18.62
C PHE A 530 -4.29 1.84 -20.04
N ILE A 531 -3.41 1.63 -21.04
CA ILE A 531 -3.73 1.94 -22.43
C ILE A 531 -4.70 0.89 -22.94
N THR A 532 -5.85 1.33 -23.45
CA THR A 532 -6.91 0.46 -23.97
C THR A 532 -7.10 0.67 -25.47
N GLY A 533 -7.60 -0.36 -26.15
CA GLY A 533 -8.01 -0.30 -27.56
C GLY A 533 -9.51 -0.04 -27.73
N GLU A 534 -9.92 0.16 -28.98
CA GLU A 534 -11.34 0.21 -29.35
C GLU A 534 -11.96 -1.18 -29.16
N GLY A 535 -12.88 -1.31 -28.21
CA GLY A 535 -13.64 -2.55 -28.02
C GLY A 535 -14.83 -2.65 -28.97
N GLU A 536 -15.51 -3.81 -28.94
CA GLU A 536 -16.71 -4.00 -29.75
C GLU A 536 -17.83 -3.02 -29.35
N PRO A 537 -18.69 -2.59 -30.31
CA PRO A 537 -19.79 -1.67 -30.02
C PRO A 537 -20.68 -2.18 -28.88
N GLY A 538 -20.64 -1.49 -27.74
CA GLY A 538 -21.43 -1.83 -26.54
C GLY A 538 -20.67 -2.59 -25.45
N GLU A 539 -19.43 -3.05 -25.68
CA GLU A 539 -18.64 -3.80 -24.69
C GLU A 539 -17.64 -2.93 -23.89
N GLY A 540 -17.51 -1.64 -24.24
CA GLY A 540 -16.56 -0.73 -23.59
C GLY A 540 -15.14 -0.84 -24.17
N PRO A 541 -14.11 -0.29 -23.49
CA PRO A 541 -12.74 -0.32 -23.98
C PRO A 541 -12.13 -1.74 -23.92
N LEU A 542 -11.33 -2.11 -24.92
CA LEU A 542 -10.59 -3.37 -24.94
C LEU A 542 -9.33 -3.25 -24.08
N TYR A 543 -9.26 -3.98 -22.98
CA TYR A 543 -8.12 -3.97 -22.07
C TYR A 543 -7.02 -4.93 -22.53
N ALA A 544 -5.77 -4.59 -22.21
CA ALA A 544 -4.62 -5.39 -22.64
C ALA A 544 -4.48 -6.71 -21.86
N SER A 545 -4.88 -6.75 -20.59
CA SER A 545 -4.77 -7.90 -19.70
C SER A 545 -5.84 -7.80 -18.60
N ASP A 546 -6.11 -8.89 -17.88
CA ASP A 546 -6.88 -8.91 -16.63
C ASP A 546 -6.07 -8.41 -15.41
N HIS A 547 -4.76 -8.26 -15.58
CA HIS A 547 -3.85 -7.69 -14.58
C HIS A 547 -3.27 -6.33 -15.00
N TRP A 548 -3.03 -5.46 -14.03
CA TRP A 548 -2.19 -4.27 -14.16
C TRP A 548 -0.72 -4.65 -14.00
N GLY A 549 0.12 -4.17 -14.91
CA GLY A 549 1.56 -4.34 -14.81
C GLY A 549 2.14 -3.51 -13.67
N ILE A 550 3.22 -3.99 -13.07
CA ILE A 550 3.92 -3.31 -11.98
C ILE A 550 5.37 -3.03 -12.34
N ARG A 551 5.88 -1.89 -11.89
CA ARG A 551 7.23 -1.43 -12.19
C ARG A 551 7.85 -0.80 -10.95
N CYS A 552 9.14 -1.02 -10.74
CA CYS A 552 9.89 -0.35 -9.71
C CYS A 552 11.22 0.23 -10.20
N LEU A 553 11.67 1.27 -9.51
CA LEU A 553 12.99 1.86 -9.62
C LEU A 553 13.79 1.49 -8.36
N LEU A 554 14.94 0.86 -8.57
CA LEU A 554 15.93 0.56 -7.54
C LEU A 554 17.15 1.46 -7.72
N GLN A 555 17.62 2.05 -6.63
CA GLN A 555 18.76 2.97 -6.60
C GLN A 555 19.91 2.37 -5.81
N ARG A 556 21.13 2.51 -6.31
CA ARG A 556 22.33 2.10 -5.56
C ARG A 556 22.71 3.17 -4.54
N LEU A 557 23.03 2.76 -3.30
CA LEU A 557 23.64 3.68 -2.35
C LEU A 557 25.06 4.03 -2.78
N ASP A 558 25.34 5.32 -2.87
CA ASP A 558 26.68 5.85 -2.60
C ASP A 558 26.76 6.21 -1.11
N SER A 559 27.79 5.70 -0.43
CA SER A 559 27.95 5.69 1.03
C SER A 559 28.25 7.05 1.67
N LYS A 560 27.46 8.11 1.40
CA LYS A 560 27.83 9.49 1.79
C LYS A 560 26.79 10.38 2.45
N ASP A 561 25.56 9.95 2.70
CA ASP A 561 24.57 10.81 3.38
C ASP A 561 24.18 10.28 4.77
N THR A 562 25.08 10.46 5.73
CA THR A 562 24.74 10.44 7.16
C THR A 562 24.46 11.86 7.64
N ALA A 563 23.31 12.41 7.23
CA ALA A 563 22.76 13.58 7.92
C ALA A 563 22.32 13.16 9.33
N THR A 564 22.61 13.99 10.32
CA THR A 564 22.18 13.82 11.71
C THR A 564 20.65 13.92 11.81
N SER A 565 19.97 12.77 11.68
CA SER A 565 18.51 12.68 11.80
C SER A 565 18.06 12.79 13.26
N ALA A 566 16.87 13.34 13.48
CA ALA A 566 16.22 13.33 14.79
C ALA A 566 16.08 11.90 15.32
N ARG A 567 16.18 11.71 16.65
CA ARG A 567 16.04 10.40 17.30
C ARG A 567 14.65 9.81 16.99
N VAL A 568 14.61 8.73 16.21
CA VAL A 568 13.40 7.95 15.95
C VAL A 568 13.28 6.88 17.04
N VAL A 569 12.21 6.92 17.83
CA VAL A 569 11.92 5.86 18.81
C VAL A 569 11.39 4.63 18.05
N PRO A 570 12.09 3.48 18.08
CA PRO A 570 11.68 2.27 17.37
C PRO A 570 10.35 1.73 17.90
N VAL A 571 9.58 1.09 17.02
CA VAL A 571 8.33 0.41 17.37
C VAL A 571 8.60 -1.08 17.33
N GLN A 572 8.32 -1.77 18.44
CA GLN A 572 8.45 -3.22 18.54
C GLN A 572 7.08 -3.86 18.46
N LEU A 573 6.93 -4.87 17.60
CA LEU A 573 5.67 -5.60 17.44
C LEU A 573 5.32 -6.35 18.74
N LYS A 574 4.16 -6.04 19.32
CA LYS A 574 3.57 -6.84 20.39
C LYS A 574 2.36 -7.59 19.85
N ARG A 575 2.49 -8.91 19.75
CA ARG A 575 1.41 -9.80 19.29
C ARG A 575 0.25 -9.78 20.28
N ALA A 576 -0.97 -9.76 19.74
CA ALA A 576 -2.18 -9.94 20.54
C ALA A 576 -2.17 -11.30 21.25
N SER A 577 -2.70 -11.36 22.48
CA SER A 577 -2.88 -12.63 23.20
C SER A 577 -3.85 -13.54 22.43
N ALA A 578 -3.79 -14.85 22.66
CA ALA A 578 -4.67 -15.80 21.97
C ALA A 578 -6.16 -15.44 22.10
N ALA A 579 -6.58 -14.94 23.27
CA ALA A 579 -7.95 -14.49 23.55
C ALA A 579 -8.39 -13.27 22.71
N LEU A 580 -7.45 -12.42 22.30
CA LEU A 580 -7.69 -11.20 21.52
C LEU A 580 -7.31 -11.34 20.04
N SER A 581 -6.62 -12.42 19.67
CA SER A 581 -6.05 -12.61 18.34
C SER A 581 -7.10 -12.81 17.24
N ASP A 582 -8.32 -13.22 17.60
CA ASP A 582 -9.42 -13.44 16.66
C ASP A 582 -10.06 -12.11 16.21
N ALA A 583 -9.78 -11.74 14.96
CA ALA A 583 -10.32 -10.54 14.33
C ALA A 583 -11.85 -10.60 14.08
N THR A 584 -12.46 -11.79 14.06
CA THR A 584 -13.91 -11.93 13.94
C THR A 584 -14.62 -11.49 15.22
N VAL A 585 -14.05 -11.83 16.38
CA VAL A 585 -14.55 -11.39 17.69
C VAL A 585 -14.46 -9.88 17.82
N LEU A 586 -13.34 -9.27 17.40
CA LEU A 586 -13.21 -7.82 17.39
C LEU A 586 -14.28 -7.17 16.49
N ARG A 587 -14.46 -7.67 15.26
CA ARG A 587 -15.46 -7.13 14.32
C ARG A 587 -16.88 -7.23 14.87
N GLN A 588 -17.29 -8.41 15.35
CA GLN A 588 -18.60 -8.60 15.94
C GLN A 588 -18.83 -7.62 17.11
N TYR A 589 -17.82 -7.46 17.97
CA TYR A 589 -17.92 -6.53 19.09
C TYR A 589 -18.01 -5.06 18.65
N MET A 590 -17.36 -4.68 17.56
CA MET A 590 -17.47 -3.33 16.99
C MET A 590 -18.84 -3.09 16.34
N GLU A 591 -19.44 -4.11 15.74
CA GLU A 591 -20.81 -4.09 15.19
C GLU A 591 -21.85 -3.97 16.30
N ASP A 592 -21.74 -4.79 17.36
CA ASP A 592 -22.64 -4.77 18.52
C ASP A 592 -22.66 -3.41 19.25
N LEU A 593 -21.56 -2.64 19.12
CA LEU A 593 -21.39 -1.31 19.71
C LEU A 593 -21.72 -0.15 18.76
N ASP A 594 -22.23 -0.42 17.55
CA ASP A 594 -22.52 0.58 16.51
C ASP A 594 -21.34 1.55 16.27
N ILE A 595 -20.09 1.05 16.36
CA ILE A 595 -18.89 1.89 16.22
C ILE A 595 -18.74 2.37 14.78
N PHE A 596 -19.04 1.50 13.82
CA PHE A 596 -18.99 1.82 12.41
C PHE A 596 -20.31 2.42 11.93
N PRO A 597 -20.26 3.38 11.01
CA PRO A 597 -21.46 3.86 10.35
C PRO A 597 -22.18 2.76 9.57
N THR A 598 -23.49 2.82 9.52
CA THR A 598 -24.31 1.92 8.70
C THR A 598 -24.26 2.32 7.22
N GLU A 599 -24.63 1.40 6.31
CA GLU A 599 -24.80 1.72 4.87
C GLU A 599 -25.77 2.89 4.66
N LYS A 600 -26.78 3.02 5.53
CA LYS A 600 -27.73 4.13 5.52
C LYS A 600 -27.04 5.46 5.89
N ASP A 601 -26.20 5.46 6.92
CA ASP A 601 -25.44 6.65 7.33
C ASP A 601 -24.51 7.13 6.20
N GLU A 602 -23.87 6.18 5.50
CA GLU A 602 -23.05 6.46 4.32
C GLU A 602 -23.86 7.07 3.19
N ALA A 603 -25.00 6.46 2.83
CA ALA A 603 -25.85 6.92 1.75
C ALA A 603 -26.36 8.35 1.99
N ILE A 604 -26.78 8.66 3.23
CA ILE A 604 -27.26 9.99 3.61
C ILE A 604 -26.14 11.03 3.47
N ARG A 605 -24.92 10.75 3.93
CA ARG A 605 -23.78 11.70 3.83
C ARG A 605 -23.29 11.87 2.39
N LYS A 606 -23.23 10.79 1.61
CA LYS A 606 -22.90 10.84 0.16
C LYS A 606 -23.89 11.75 -0.58
N GLU A 607 -25.19 11.59 -0.31
CA GLU A 607 -26.22 12.41 -0.91
C GLU A 607 -26.20 13.86 -0.40
N ALA A 608 -25.93 14.09 0.89
CA ALA A 608 -25.76 15.43 1.44
C ALA A 608 -24.57 16.18 0.80
N LEU A 609 -23.44 15.51 0.62
CA LEU A 609 -22.27 16.06 -0.08
C LEU A 609 -22.55 16.33 -1.56
N ARG A 610 -23.28 15.44 -2.24
CA ARG A 610 -23.71 15.63 -3.63
C ARG A 610 -24.59 16.89 -3.75
N LEU A 611 -25.58 17.03 -2.88
CA LEU A 611 -26.47 18.20 -2.83
C LEU A 611 -25.70 19.49 -2.51
N LEU A 612 -24.83 19.46 -1.50
CA LEU A 612 -23.99 20.62 -1.15
C LEU A 612 -23.10 21.03 -2.33
N ARG A 613 -22.50 20.07 -3.04
CA ARG A 613 -21.73 20.32 -4.25
C ARG A 613 -22.59 20.96 -5.34
N GLN A 614 -23.79 20.44 -5.59
CA GLN A 614 -24.73 20.97 -6.58
C GLN A 614 -25.10 22.43 -6.28
N ILE A 615 -25.40 22.75 -5.02
CA ILE A 615 -25.76 24.10 -4.58
C ILE A 615 -24.57 25.05 -4.73
N LEU A 616 -23.37 24.64 -4.32
CA LEU A 616 -22.19 25.51 -4.33
C LEU A 616 -21.60 25.70 -5.73
N LEU A 617 -21.66 24.69 -6.61
CA LEU A 617 -20.98 24.70 -7.92
C LEU A 617 -21.91 24.92 -9.12
N GLU A 618 -23.24 24.82 -8.96
CA GLU A 618 -24.24 24.97 -10.04
C GLU A 618 -23.95 24.04 -11.25
N SER A 619 -23.48 22.82 -10.98
CA SER A 619 -22.94 21.91 -11.99
C SER A 619 -23.58 20.52 -11.91
N ASP A 620 -24.59 20.26 -12.72
CA ASP A 620 -24.87 18.88 -13.17
C ASP A 620 -25.04 18.77 -14.70
N GLN A 621 -25.09 19.88 -15.46
CA GLN A 621 -25.30 19.87 -16.92
C GLN A 621 -24.66 21.05 -17.70
N ALA A 622 -23.42 21.42 -17.40
CA ALA A 622 -22.74 22.44 -18.22
C ALA A 622 -22.08 21.78 -19.45
N THR A 623 -22.51 22.15 -20.66
CA THR A 623 -21.80 21.81 -21.91
C THR A 623 -20.39 22.44 -21.92
N ALA A 624 -19.45 21.86 -22.68
CA ALA A 624 -18.05 22.34 -22.73
C ALA A 624 -17.90 23.85 -23.01
N ASP A 625 -18.85 24.45 -23.72
CA ASP A 625 -18.89 25.89 -24.00
C ASP A 625 -19.34 26.76 -22.79
N GLN A 626 -20.08 26.20 -21.82
CA GLN A 626 -20.53 26.90 -20.60
C GLN A 626 -19.50 26.91 -19.46
N ILE A 627 -18.40 26.16 -19.61
CA ILE A 627 -17.29 26.08 -18.64
C ILE A 627 -16.34 27.27 -18.79
N ARG A 628 -16.28 27.89 -19.99
CA ARG A 628 -15.47 29.11 -20.22
C ARG A 628 -16.01 30.29 -19.39
N GLY A 629 -15.26 30.68 -18.36
CA GLY A 629 -15.52 31.87 -17.55
C GLY A 629 -16.08 31.62 -16.15
N ARG A 630 -16.37 30.37 -15.76
CA ARG A 630 -16.73 30.04 -14.37
C ARG A 630 -15.45 29.87 -13.51
N PRO A 631 -15.45 30.35 -12.25
CA PRO A 631 -14.30 30.15 -11.37
C PRO A 631 -14.12 28.67 -11.02
N ALA A 632 -12.90 28.16 -11.18
CA ALA A 632 -12.55 26.82 -10.75
C ALA A 632 -12.68 26.70 -9.22
N ILE A 633 -13.60 25.84 -8.77
CA ILE A 633 -13.83 25.53 -7.35
C ILE A 633 -14.01 24.03 -7.21
N VAL A 634 -13.32 23.42 -6.25
CA VAL A 634 -13.46 22.01 -5.89
C VAL A 634 -13.89 21.91 -4.42
N LEU A 635 -14.93 21.11 -4.16
CA LEU A 635 -15.38 20.73 -2.82
C LEU A 635 -14.80 19.38 -2.42
N VAL A 636 -14.03 19.37 -1.33
CA VAL A 636 -13.31 18.20 -0.81
C VAL A 636 -13.75 17.93 0.63
N PRO A 637 -14.31 16.76 0.94
CA PRO A 637 -14.49 16.39 2.33
C PRO A 637 -13.14 16.06 2.97
N VAL A 638 -12.88 16.63 4.15
CA VAL A 638 -11.64 16.45 4.92
C VAL A 638 -11.95 15.86 6.30
N GLY A 639 -10.98 15.89 7.22
CA GLY A 639 -11.18 15.47 8.60
C GLY A 639 -11.54 13.99 8.75
N SER A 640 -12.38 13.69 9.73
CA SER A 640 -12.72 12.31 10.08
C SER A 640 -13.51 11.61 8.96
N TYR A 641 -14.37 12.33 8.25
CA TYR A 641 -15.11 11.80 7.10
C TYR A 641 -14.18 11.51 5.93
N GLY A 642 -13.32 12.46 5.55
CA GLY A 642 -12.35 12.27 4.46
C GLY A 642 -11.39 11.11 4.71
N LEU A 643 -10.94 10.91 5.96
CA LEU A 643 -10.07 9.79 6.31
C LEU A 643 -10.82 8.46 6.46
N GLY A 644 -12.15 8.48 6.57
CA GLY A 644 -12.99 7.30 6.81
C GLY A 644 -12.96 6.80 8.26
N THR A 645 -12.66 7.69 9.21
CA THR A 645 -12.62 7.42 10.66
C THR A 645 -13.76 8.11 11.41
N TRP A 646 -14.86 8.36 10.70
CA TRP A 646 -16.07 9.02 11.21
C TRP A 646 -17.03 8.01 11.87
N SER A 647 -17.98 8.50 12.65
CA SER A 647 -19.06 7.73 13.29
C SER A 647 -20.42 8.33 12.90
N SER A 648 -21.53 7.65 13.15
CA SER A 648 -22.90 8.13 12.83
C SER A 648 -23.22 9.55 13.34
N THR A 649 -22.58 9.97 14.43
CA THR A 649 -22.70 11.31 15.04
C THR A 649 -21.66 12.34 14.60
N SER A 650 -20.70 11.97 13.74
CA SER A 650 -19.66 12.89 13.26
C SER A 650 -20.23 13.86 12.21
N ASP A 651 -19.76 15.09 12.28
CA ASP A 651 -19.90 16.12 11.25
C ASP A 651 -19.06 15.79 10.00
N VAL A 652 -19.28 16.57 8.94
CA VAL A 652 -18.53 16.49 7.69
C VAL A 652 -17.77 17.79 7.44
N ASP A 653 -16.47 17.77 7.73
CA ASP A 653 -15.58 18.87 7.38
C ASP A 653 -15.45 19.00 5.86
N CYS A 654 -15.77 20.18 5.32
CA CYS A 654 -15.82 20.47 3.90
C CYS A 654 -14.85 21.61 3.54
N LEU A 655 -13.83 21.31 2.74
CA LEU A 655 -12.91 22.32 2.21
C LEU A 655 -13.23 22.62 0.75
N CYS A 656 -13.63 23.86 0.47
CA CYS A 656 -13.65 24.40 -0.89
C CYS A 656 -12.29 25.02 -1.24
N ILE A 657 -11.76 24.66 -2.41
CA ILE A 657 -10.51 25.21 -2.94
C ILE A 657 -10.83 25.89 -4.26
N GLY A 658 -10.43 27.15 -4.46
CA GLY A 658 -10.69 27.81 -5.73
C GLY A 658 -9.81 29.03 -6.03
N SER A 659 -10.13 29.70 -7.13
CA SER A 659 -9.37 30.84 -7.65
C SER A 659 -9.88 32.22 -7.19
N ILE A 660 -11.09 32.30 -6.64
CA ILE A 660 -11.72 33.56 -6.21
C ILE A 660 -11.35 33.97 -4.77
N SER A 661 -11.64 35.20 -4.38
CA SER A 661 -11.41 35.64 -3.01
C SER A 661 -12.39 34.99 -2.01
N SER A 662 -11.97 34.85 -0.75
CA SER A 662 -12.80 34.25 0.30
C SER A 662 -14.10 35.01 0.51
N ARG A 663 -14.06 36.34 0.49
CA ARG A 663 -15.25 37.21 0.58
C ARG A 663 -16.28 36.88 -0.50
N VAL A 664 -15.85 36.86 -1.77
CA VAL A 664 -16.74 36.55 -2.90
C VAL A 664 -17.31 35.13 -2.77
N PHE A 665 -16.49 34.16 -2.40
CA PHE A 665 -16.96 32.78 -2.19
C PHE A 665 -18.05 32.70 -1.13
N PHE A 666 -17.85 33.28 0.07
CA PHE A 666 -18.82 33.17 1.16
C PHE A 666 -20.11 33.95 0.88
N THR A 667 -20.03 35.09 0.19
CA THR A 667 -21.23 35.81 -0.28
C THR A 667 -22.05 34.95 -1.25
N LEU A 668 -21.40 34.35 -2.25
CA LEU A 668 -22.06 33.47 -3.21
C LEU A 668 -22.61 32.20 -2.55
N ALA A 669 -21.83 31.56 -1.67
CA ALA A 669 -22.25 30.35 -0.95
C ALA A 669 -23.49 30.61 -0.10
N ARG A 670 -23.53 31.70 0.68
CA ARG A 670 -24.71 32.08 1.47
C ARG A 670 -25.92 32.36 0.58
N GLN A 671 -25.74 33.09 -0.52
CA GLN A 671 -26.82 33.38 -1.45
C GLN A 671 -27.39 32.10 -2.07
N ARG A 672 -26.52 31.17 -2.46
CA ARG A 672 -26.91 29.88 -3.06
C ARG A 672 -27.60 28.96 -2.06
N LEU A 673 -27.05 28.84 -0.84
CA LEU A 673 -27.65 28.05 0.24
C LEU A 673 -29.05 28.57 0.62
N ARG A 674 -29.23 29.90 0.67
CA ARG A 674 -30.54 30.52 0.96
C ARG A 674 -31.55 30.41 -0.19
N LYS A 675 -31.08 30.36 -1.43
CA LYS A 675 -31.93 30.18 -2.63
C LYS A 675 -32.34 28.73 -2.88
N SER A 676 -31.77 27.77 -2.16
CA SER A 676 -32.13 26.36 -2.32
C SER A 676 -33.55 26.12 -1.83
N ASP A 677 -34.43 25.65 -2.71
CA ASP A 677 -35.81 25.26 -2.38
C ASP A 677 -35.89 23.91 -1.64
N ASP A 678 -34.78 23.17 -1.48
CA ASP A 678 -34.74 21.91 -0.74
C ASP A 678 -34.90 22.17 0.77
N PRO A 679 -35.99 21.68 1.42
CA PRO A 679 -36.27 21.94 2.83
C PRO A 679 -35.25 21.30 3.78
N GLY A 680 -34.39 20.39 3.28
CA GLY A 680 -33.30 19.78 4.02
C GLY A 680 -32.05 20.65 4.09
N VAL A 681 -32.01 21.84 3.49
CA VAL A 681 -30.83 22.72 3.49
C VAL A 681 -31.03 23.87 4.49
N ARG A 682 -30.17 23.96 5.48
CA ARG A 682 -30.22 25.00 6.52
C ARG A 682 -28.83 25.58 6.77
N LEU A 683 -28.72 26.91 6.73
CA LEU A 683 -27.52 27.61 7.21
C LEU A 683 -27.64 27.79 8.73
N LEU A 684 -26.73 27.19 9.49
CA LEU A 684 -26.78 27.23 10.96
C LEU A 684 -26.15 28.52 11.49
N ARG A 685 -24.88 28.77 11.16
CA ARG A 685 -24.15 29.98 11.59
C ARG A 685 -22.89 30.27 10.76
N LYS A 686 -22.40 31.51 10.84
CA LYS A 686 -21.06 31.94 10.41
C LYS A 686 -20.15 31.96 11.62
N VAL A 687 -18.99 31.32 11.53
CA VAL A 687 -18.01 31.24 12.62
C VAL A 687 -16.71 31.91 12.19
N LYS A 688 -16.14 32.75 13.06
CA LYS A 688 -14.76 33.24 12.95
C LYS A 688 -13.86 32.22 13.65
N ALA A 689 -13.30 31.30 12.88
CA ALA A 689 -12.39 30.28 13.37
C ALA A 689 -10.95 30.81 13.33
N LYS A 690 -10.03 30.14 14.05
CA LYS A 690 -8.59 30.46 14.03
C LYS A 690 -7.98 30.43 12.61
N THR A 691 -8.57 29.68 11.70
CA THR A 691 -8.15 29.59 10.29
C THR A 691 -8.86 30.59 9.39
N GLY A 692 -9.76 31.43 9.91
CA GLY A 692 -10.58 32.39 9.18
C GLY A 692 -12.08 32.05 9.22
N THR A 693 -12.85 32.59 8.27
CA THR A 693 -14.30 32.37 8.18
C THR A 693 -14.66 30.91 7.84
N MET A 694 -15.67 30.38 8.53
CA MET A 694 -16.30 29.09 8.29
C MET A 694 -17.83 29.24 8.32
N LEU A 695 -18.55 28.42 7.55
CA LEU A 695 -20.00 28.29 7.64
C LEU A 695 -20.37 26.92 8.17
N GLU A 696 -21.19 26.87 9.21
CA GLU A 696 -21.83 25.63 9.65
C GLU A 696 -23.19 25.52 8.95
N VAL A 697 -23.39 24.42 8.24
CA VAL A 697 -24.62 24.14 7.50
C VAL A 697 -25.15 22.76 7.85
N GLU A 698 -26.45 22.57 7.76
CA GLU A 698 -27.10 21.27 7.88
C GLU A 698 -27.73 20.92 6.53
N ILE A 699 -27.37 19.76 5.99
CA ILE A 699 -27.84 19.27 4.70
C ILE A 699 -28.46 17.89 4.93
N ARG A 700 -29.79 17.79 4.81
CA ARG A 700 -30.60 16.58 5.04
C ARG A 700 -30.31 15.93 6.40
N GLY A 701 -30.16 16.76 7.44
CA GLY A 701 -29.85 16.34 8.81
C GLY A 701 -28.37 16.02 9.07
N VAL A 702 -27.48 16.21 8.08
CA VAL A 702 -26.03 16.08 8.26
C VAL A 702 -25.42 17.46 8.51
N LYS A 703 -24.71 17.62 9.64
CA LYS A 703 -23.94 18.83 9.95
C LYS A 703 -22.64 18.84 9.13
N CYS A 704 -22.38 19.95 8.44
CA CYS A 704 -21.21 20.16 7.61
C CYS A 704 -20.52 21.49 7.92
N ASP A 705 -19.20 21.45 8.05
CA ASP A 705 -18.36 22.61 8.35
C ASP A 705 -17.65 23.06 7.07
N LEU A 706 -18.15 24.14 6.46
CA LEU A 706 -17.68 24.63 5.16
C LEU A 706 -16.61 25.71 5.31
N GLN A 707 -15.39 25.39 4.87
CA GLN A 707 -14.24 26.29 4.81
C GLN A 707 -13.85 26.60 3.35
N TYR A 708 -13.15 27.72 3.14
CA TYR A 708 -12.68 28.12 1.82
C TYR A 708 -11.20 28.53 1.80
N CYS A 709 -10.45 27.93 0.87
CA CYS A 709 -9.05 28.19 0.60
C CYS A 709 -8.85 28.73 -0.82
N GLN A 710 -8.31 29.95 -0.94
CA GLN A 710 -7.94 30.52 -2.23
C GLN A 710 -6.57 29.99 -2.67
N ALA A 711 -6.56 29.07 -3.64
CA ALA A 711 -5.34 28.44 -4.17
C ALA A 711 -5.51 28.12 -5.68
N PRO A 712 -5.37 29.12 -6.58
CA PRO A 712 -5.60 28.96 -8.02
C PRO A 712 -4.73 27.86 -8.65
N ASN A 713 -3.41 27.90 -8.39
CA ASN A 713 -2.47 26.91 -8.95
C ASN A 713 -2.77 25.47 -8.49
N VAL A 714 -3.38 25.32 -7.31
CA VAL A 714 -3.72 24.00 -6.75
C VAL A 714 -5.02 23.48 -7.36
N VAL A 715 -6.03 24.33 -7.55
CA VAL A 715 -7.32 23.91 -8.10
C VAL A 715 -7.22 23.55 -9.59
N ASP A 716 -6.36 24.23 -10.36
CA ASP A 716 -6.21 24.01 -11.80
C ASP A 716 -5.64 22.61 -12.14
N GLN A 717 -4.87 22.01 -11.22
CA GLN A 717 -4.27 20.69 -11.36
C GLN A 717 -4.75 19.72 -10.27
N TRP A 718 -5.94 19.96 -9.74
CA TRP A 718 -6.52 19.10 -8.71
C TRP A 718 -6.94 17.73 -9.28
N PRO A 719 -6.71 16.60 -8.57
CA PRO A 719 -6.00 16.45 -7.29
C PRO A 719 -4.50 16.19 -7.45
N ASP A 720 -3.99 16.07 -8.68
CA ASP A 720 -2.60 15.66 -8.95
C ASP A 720 -1.55 16.57 -8.31
N MET A 721 -1.87 17.84 -8.07
CA MET A 721 -1.01 18.77 -7.32
C MET A 721 -0.63 18.23 -5.93
N LEU A 722 -1.48 17.46 -5.27
CA LEU A 722 -1.22 16.93 -3.92
C LEU A 722 -0.23 15.75 -3.91
N LYS A 723 0.12 15.21 -5.07
CA LYS A 723 1.19 14.20 -5.22
C LYS A 723 2.58 14.86 -5.20
N ARG A 724 2.67 16.17 -5.45
CA ARG A 724 3.93 16.93 -5.49
C ARG A 724 4.57 17.04 -4.09
N PRO A 725 5.91 17.18 -4.01
CA PRO A 725 6.60 17.32 -2.73
C PRO A 725 6.19 18.62 -2.01
N PRO A 726 6.32 18.70 -0.67
CA PRO A 726 5.98 19.90 0.08
C PRO A 726 6.74 21.17 -0.33
N SER A 727 7.92 21.01 -0.95
CA SER A 727 8.76 22.09 -1.49
C SER A 727 8.32 22.62 -2.86
N ASP A 728 7.29 22.05 -3.48
CA ASP A 728 6.81 22.51 -4.78
C ASP A 728 6.38 24.00 -4.72
N PRO A 729 6.77 24.84 -5.69
CA PRO A 729 6.42 26.25 -5.72
C PRO A 729 4.91 26.54 -5.62
N ALA A 730 4.05 25.60 -6.04
CA ALA A 730 2.60 25.73 -5.88
C ALA A 730 2.15 25.87 -4.42
N PHE A 731 2.97 25.40 -3.46
CA PHE A 731 2.74 25.54 -2.02
C PHE A 731 3.45 26.74 -1.38
N SER A 732 4.05 27.64 -2.17
CA SER A 732 4.58 28.92 -1.69
C SER A 732 3.47 29.94 -1.44
N LEU A 733 2.54 29.59 -0.55
CA LEU A 733 1.34 30.36 -0.22
C LEU A 733 1.50 31.06 1.15
N PRO A 734 0.72 32.12 1.43
CA PRO A 734 0.68 32.74 2.76
C PRO A 734 0.36 31.72 3.86
N MET A 735 0.89 31.95 5.08
CA MET A 735 0.73 31.04 6.22
C MET A 735 -0.73 30.68 6.50
N GLN A 736 -1.64 31.66 6.45
CA GLN A 736 -3.07 31.45 6.67
C GLN A 736 -3.70 30.56 5.59
N THR A 737 -3.33 30.76 4.32
CA THR A 737 -3.77 29.90 3.21
C THR A 737 -3.24 28.47 3.37
N LEU A 738 -1.98 28.32 3.80
CA LEU A 738 -1.39 27.01 4.07
C LEU A 738 -2.09 26.30 5.23
N LEU A 739 -2.46 27.00 6.31
CA LEU A 739 -3.23 26.45 7.41
C LEU A 739 -4.59 25.90 6.94
N LYS A 740 -5.29 26.62 6.06
CA LYS A 740 -6.56 26.15 5.47
C LYS A 740 -6.39 24.98 4.51
N LEU A 741 -5.27 24.92 3.78
CA LEU A 741 -4.99 23.83 2.84
C LEU A 741 -4.43 22.57 3.54
N LYS A 742 -3.86 22.74 4.74
CA LYS A 742 -3.19 21.68 5.51
C LYS A 742 -4.06 20.42 5.72
N PRO A 743 -5.35 20.50 6.11
CA PRO A 743 -6.17 19.29 6.30
C PRO A 743 -6.28 18.44 5.04
N ALA A 744 -6.42 19.06 3.86
CA ALA A 744 -6.42 18.32 2.60
C ALA A 744 -5.04 17.72 2.30
N ARG A 745 -3.95 18.46 2.46
CA ARG A 745 -2.60 17.94 2.20
C ARG A 745 -2.25 16.76 3.11
N ASP A 746 -2.55 16.87 4.40
CA ASP A 746 -2.34 15.81 5.37
C ASP A 746 -3.22 14.59 5.06
N LEU A 747 -4.50 14.79 4.75
CA LEU A 747 -5.42 13.72 4.39
C LEU A 747 -4.93 12.93 3.17
N PHE A 748 -4.61 13.62 2.08
CA PHE A 748 -4.14 12.96 0.86
C PHE A 748 -2.82 12.24 1.08
N TYR A 749 -1.92 12.79 1.90
CA TYR A 749 -0.71 12.08 2.31
C TYR A 749 -1.01 10.81 3.11
N LEU A 750 -1.92 10.87 4.08
CA LEU A 750 -2.30 9.70 4.87
C LEU A 750 -2.92 8.61 3.99
N GLN A 751 -3.87 8.96 3.13
CA GLN A 751 -4.53 8.00 2.23
C GLN A 751 -3.55 7.29 1.29
N ARG A 752 -2.54 8.02 0.78
CA ARG A 752 -1.55 7.45 -0.15
C ARG A 752 -0.40 6.72 0.52
N SER A 753 -0.16 6.92 1.81
CA SER A 753 1.02 6.40 2.51
C SER A 753 0.74 5.39 3.62
N ILE A 754 -0.48 5.36 4.17
CA ILE A 754 -0.88 4.31 5.10
C ILE A 754 -0.96 2.98 4.32
N PRO A 755 -0.24 1.93 4.75
CA PRO A 755 -0.21 0.61 4.11
C PRO A 755 -1.60 0.03 3.84
N ASP A 756 -2.38 -0.12 4.92
CA ASP A 756 -3.72 -0.67 4.90
C ASP A 756 -4.65 0.31 5.63
N LEU A 757 -5.53 0.95 4.85
CA LEU A 757 -6.48 1.92 5.38
C LEU A 757 -7.60 1.27 6.19
N ALA A 758 -7.96 0.02 5.87
CA ALA A 758 -9.02 -0.70 6.59
C ALA A 758 -8.54 -1.05 8.00
N GLN A 759 -7.34 -1.61 8.13
CA GLN A 759 -6.71 -1.88 9.44
C GLN A 759 -6.50 -0.59 10.24
N PHE A 760 -6.02 0.47 9.59
CA PHE A 760 -5.84 1.77 10.24
C PHE A 760 -7.15 2.31 10.78
N ARG A 761 -8.25 2.27 10.00
CA ARG A 761 -9.56 2.76 10.43
C ARG A 761 -10.16 1.93 11.55
N ALA A 762 -10.10 0.60 11.45
CA ALA A 762 -10.58 -0.28 12.50
C ALA A 762 -9.84 -0.01 13.82
N SER A 763 -8.50 0.04 13.77
CA SER A 763 -7.66 0.36 14.92
C SER A 763 -7.96 1.76 15.48
N PHE A 764 -8.11 2.76 14.61
CA PHE A 764 -8.44 4.12 15.00
C PHE A 764 -9.78 4.20 15.73
N GLN A 765 -10.81 3.50 15.25
CA GLN A 765 -12.12 3.51 15.88
C GLN A 765 -12.08 2.85 17.26
N VAL A 766 -11.37 1.73 17.42
CA VAL A 766 -11.16 1.10 18.74
C VAL A 766 -10.49 2.08 19.71
N ILE A 767 -9.40 2.72 19.27
CA ILE A 767 -8.64 3.67 20.11
C ILE A 767 -9.46 4.93 20.40
N LYS A 768 -10.21 5.45 19.44
CA LYS A 768 -11.12 6.60 19.62
C LYS A 768 -12.22 6.26 20.63
N THR A 769 -12.83 5.10 20.50
CA THR A 769 -13.89 4.63 21.40
C THR A 769 -13.34 4.42 22.81
N TRP A 770 -12.18 3.82 22.96
CA TRP A 770 -11.46 3.74 24.25
C TRP A 770 -11.18 5.13 24.83
N ALA A 771 -10.61 6.06 24.04
CA ALA A 771 -10.28 7.39 24.53
C ALA A 771 -11.54 8.17 24.97
N LYS A 772 -12.67 7.99 24.28
CA LYS A 772 -13.98 8.53 24.68
C LYS A 772 -14.47 7.88 25.97
N SER A 773 -14.41 6.55 26.10
CA SER A 773 -14.86 5.84 27.31
C SER A 773 -13.97 6.10 28.53
N ARG A 774 -12.73 6.57 28.34
CA ARG A 774 -11.87 7.05 29.43
C ARG A 774 -11.93 8.56 29.64
N GLY A 775 -12.75 9.30 28.89
CA GLY A 775 -12.87 10.77 29.05
C GLY A 775 -11.59 11.54 28.70
N ILE A 776 -10.74 11.00 27.82
CA ILE A 776 -9.49 11.63 27.36
C ILE A 776 -9.54 11.97 25.86
N TYR A 777 -10.74 12.12 25.30
CA TYR A 777 -10.98 12.53 23.92
C TYR A 777 -11.63 13.92 23.85
N ALA A 778 -10.83 14.97 24.01
CA ALA A 778 -11.21 16.36 23.83
C ALA A 778 -9.97 17.27 23.73
N ALA A 779 -9.51 17.54 22.51
CA ALA A 779 -8.31 18.34 22.26
C ALA A 779 -8.35 19.74 22.91
N LYS A 780 -9.55 20.36 23.00
CA LYS A 780 -9.75 21.67 23.64
C LYS A 780 -9.40 21.70 25.13
N PHE A 781 -9.45 20.55 25.82
CA PHE A 781 -9.06 20.42 27.23
C PHE A 781 -7.62 19.90 27.41
N GLY A 782 -6.82 19.86 26.34
CA GLY A 782 -5.44 19.37 26.39
C GLY A 782 -5.33 17.83 26.36
N TYR A 783 -6.38 17.12 25.96
CA TYR A 783 -6.38 15.68 25.76
C TYR A 783 -6.23 15.28 24.28
N LEU A 784 -6.52 14.02 23.95
CA LEU A 784 -6.41 13.49 22.58
C LEU A 784 -7.58 13.96 21.71
N GLY A 785 -7.35 13.98 20.40
CA GLY A 785 -8.32 14.32 19.36
C GLY A 785 -8.02 13.55 18.08
N GLY A 786 -8.83 13.73 17.03
CA GLY A 786 -8.71 12.94 15.81
C GLY A 786 -7.33 13.02 15.13
N ILE A 787 -6.76 14.22 15.03
CA ILE A 787 -5.42 14.41 14.47
C ILE A 787 -4.32 13.80 15.34
N HIS A 788 -4.45 13.88 16.68
CA HIS A 788 -3.49 13.29 17.62
C HIS A 788 -3.41 11.77 17.46
N LEU A 789 -4.58 11.11 17.42
CA LEU A 789 -4.66 9.67 17.18
C LEU A 789 -4.12 9.29 15.80
N SER A 790 -4.36 10.12 14.78
CA SER A 790 -3.86 9.88 13.43
C SER A 790 -2.33 9.90 13.36
N VAL A 791 -1.69 10.88 14.00
CA VAL A 791 -0.21 10.98 14.09
C VAL A 791 0.35 9.77 14.83
N MET A 792 -0.23 9.44 15.99
CA MET A 792 0.24 8.33 16.82
C MET A 792 0.10 6.97 16.12
N LEU A 793 -1.05 6.72 15.48
CA LEU A 793 -1.34 5.44 14.83
C LEU A 793 -0.63 5.29 13.48
N ALA A 794 -0.51 6.35 12.68
CA ALA A 794 0.18 6.29 11.39
C ALA A 794 1.64 5.86 11.56
N LYS A 795 2.33 6.36 12.61
CA LYS A 795 3.68 5.92 12.97
C LYS A 795 3.73 4.41 13.22
N ILE A 796 2.83 3.88 14.05
CA ILE A 796 2.77 2.45 14.38
C ILE A 796 2.53 1.61 13.12
N CYS A 797 1.47 1.90 12.36
CA CYS A 797 1.13 1.11 11.17
C CYS A 797 2.26 1.09 10.14
N LYS A 798 2.91 2.23 9.90
CA LYS A 798 4.01 2.31 8.93
C LYS A 798 5.26 1.58 9.41
N MET A 799 5.68 1.80 10.65
CA MET A 799 6.90 1.17 11.16
C MET A 799 6.77 -0.35 11.27
N LEU A 800 5.59 -0.87 11.63
CA LEU A 800 5.36 -2.31 11.72
C LEU A 800 5.35 -3.04 10.36
N LEU A 801 4.98 -2.36 9.28
CA LEU A 801 4.83 -2.97 7.95
C LEU A 801 5.98 -2.62 6.98
N HIS A 802 6.85 -1.68 7.34
CA HIS A 802 7.97 -1.24 6.49
C HIS A 802 8.98 -2.34 6.21
N ASP A 803 9.42 -3.06 7.26
CA ASP A 803 10.45 -4.11 7.15
C ASP A 803 9.85 -5.48 6.73
N GLY A 804 8.57 -5.49 6.34
CA GLY A 804 7.81 -6.70 6.03
C GLY A 804 7.21 -7.37 7.28
N GLY A 805 6.33 -8.35 7.05
CA GLY A 805 5.67 -9.12 8.09
C GLY A 805 4.14 -9.01 8.09
N ILE A 806 3.51 -9.98 8.73
CA ILE A 806 2.05 -10.00 8.93
C ILE A 806 1.75 -9.33 10.24
N VAL A 807 0.94 -8.28 10.18
CA VAL A 807 0.47 -7.55 11.34
C VAL A 807 -1.04 -7.49 11.22
N SER A 808 -1.75 -8.08 12.19
CA SER A 808 -3.20 -8.00 12.23
C SER A 808 -3.66 -6.66 12.82
N THR A 809 -4.94 -6.31 12.61
CA THR A 809 -5.58 -5.19 13.32
C THR A 809 -5.41 -5.30 14.85
N THR A 810 -5.49 -6.51 15.40
CA THR A 810 -5.37 -6.76 16.85
C THR A 810 -3.93 -6.58 17.35
N ASP A 811 -2.93 -6.92 16.54
CA ASP A 811 -1.51 -6.66 16.81
C ASP A 811 -1.20 -5.15 16.79
N ILE A 812 -1.78 -4.40 15.84
CA ILE A 812 -1.63 -2.93 15.77
C ILE A 812 -2.16 -2.28 17.04
N ILE A 813 -3.37 -2.65 17.48
CA ILE A 813 -3.99 -2.10 18.70
C ILE A 813 -3.15 -2.43 19.94
N THR A 814 -2.73 -3.71 20.07
CA THR A 814 -1.92 -4.16 21.21
C THR A 814 -0.57 -3.44 21.24
N THR A 815 0.08 -3.29 20.09
CA THR A 815 1.36 -2.57 19.95
C THR A 815 1.20 -1.08 20.24
N PHE A 816 0.09 -0.46 19.81
CA PHE A 816 -0.19 0.96 20.08
C PHE A 816 -0.19 1.25 21.59
N PHE A 817 -0.95 0.48 22.37
CA PHE A 817 -1.04 0.69 23.81
C PHE A 817 0.30 0.41 24.50
N ASP A 818 0.95 -0.71 24.15
CA ASP A 818 2.23 -1.07 24.75
C ASP A 818 3.32 -0.03 24.48
N HIS A 819 3.49 0.38 23.22
CA HIS A 819 4.47 1.38 22.82
C HIS A 819 4.24 2.72 23.55
N TYR A 820 3.01 3.22 23.56
CA TYR A 820 2.70 4.52 24.14
C TYR A 820 2.58 4.53 25.66
N SER A 821 2.39 3.36 26.29
CA SER A 821 2.52 3.22 27.74
C SER A 821 3.97 3.46 28.18
N GLN A 822 4.95 2.93 27.46
CA GLN A 822 6.37 3.03 27.82
C GLN A 822 7.06 4.28 27.24
N PHE A 823 6.31 5.16 26.55
CA PHE A 823 6.86 6.29 25.83
C PHE A 823 7.29 7.43 26.78
N ASP A 824 8.50 7.95 26.61
CA ASP A 824 8.99 9.11 27.35
C ASP A 824 8.40 10.40 26.76
N TRP A 825 7.18 10.73 27.18
CA TRP A 825 6.48 11.94 26.75
C TRP A 825 7.26 13.23 27.05
N GLN A 826 8.17 13.24 28.03
CA GLN A 826 8.92 14.43 28.44
C GLN A 826 10.09 14.74 27.51
N ASN A 827 10.73 13.71 26.94
CA ASN A 827 11.94 13.90 26.13
C ASN A 827 11.76 13.51 24.67
N ASP A 828 10.94 12.50 24.37
CA ASP A 828 10.79 12.00 23.00
C ASP A 828 9.64 12.68 22.24
N MET A 829 9.67 12.57 20.90
CA MET A 829 8.69 13.15 20.00
C MET A 829 8.04 12.06 19.16
N VAL A 830 6.74 12.19 18.88
CA VAL A 830 6.03 11.31 17.97
C VAL A 830 5.89 12.01 16.63
N PHE A 831 6.44 11.40 15.59
CA PHE A 831 6.37 11.88 14.22
C PHE A 831 6.43 10.69 13.26
N ASP A 832 6.00 10.91 12.02
CA ASP A 832 6.17 9.96 10.92
C ASP A 832 7.60 10.05 10.37
N PRO A 833 8.48 9.06 10.62
CA PRO A 833 9.88 9.13 10.19
C PRO A 833 10.03 9.05 8.66
N PHE A 834 9.03 8.52 7.96
CA PHE A 834 9.05 8.37 6.52
C PHE A 834 8.67 9.67 5.80
N PHE A 835 7.83 10.50 6.43
CA PHE A 835 7.59 11.87 5.97
C PHE A 835 8.76 12.80 6.33
N HIS A 836 9.20 12.76 7.59
CA HIS A 836 10.20 13.68 8.13
C HIS A 836 11.61 13.10 8.06
N LYS A 837 12.09 12.79 6.84
CA LYS A 837 13.43 12.22 6.62
C LYS A 837 14.55 13.10 7.20
N ASN A 838 14.39 14.43 7.14
CA ASN A 838 15.31 15.42 7.71
C ASN A 838 14.54 16.37 8.66
N LEU A 839 14.08 15.85 9.80
CA LEU A 839 13.31 16.64 10.77
C LEU A 839 14.14 17.74 11.43
N ARG A 840 13.85 19.01 11.11
CA ARG A 840 14.42 20.19 11.77
C ARG A 840 13.48 20.79 12.80
N TYR A 841 13.09 20.01 13.80
CA TYR A 841 12.20 20.47 14.89
C TYR A 841 12.95 20.50 16.22
N HIS A 842 12.90 21.65 16.90
CA HIS A 842 13.50 21.83 18.22
C HIS A 842 12.41 21.95 19.29
N ARG A 843 12.23 20.88 20.07
CA ARG A 843 11.29 20.84 21.19
C ARG A 843 11.68 21.89 22.24
N THR A 844 10.67 22.61 22.74
CA THR A 844 10.80 23.54 23.85
C THR A 844 10.39 22.86 25.18
N PRO A 845 10.96 23.28 26.33
CA PRO A 845 10.57 22.73 27.64
C PRO A 845 9.11 22.96 28.04
N ARG A 846 8.38 23.83 27.33
CA ARG A 846 6.96 24.13 27.59
C ARG A 846 6.02 23.11 26.96
N GLU A 847 6.50 22.35 25.99
CA GLU A 847 5.69 21.34 25.29
C GLU A 847 5.66 20.06 26.10
N ALA A 848 4.57 19.83 26.82
CA ALA A 848 4.38 18.62 27.63
C ALA A 848 4.27 17.35 26.77
N MET A 849 3.75 17.50 25.55
CA MET A 849 3.59 16.43 24.56
C MET A 849 3.92 16.99 23.18
N CYS A 850 4.65 16.23 22.37
CA CYS A 850 5.09 16.64 21.04
C CYS A 850 4.62 15.62 19.99
N LEU A 851 3.46 15.89 19.38
CA LEU A 851 2.92 15.12 18.26
C LEU A 851 3.04 15.95 16.97
N LEU A 852 4.02 15.61 16.15
CA LEU A 852 4.30 16.34 14.91
C LEU A 852 3.45 15.78 13.75
N GLY A 853 2.59 16.62 13.20
CA GLY A 853 1.90 16.36 11.94
C GLY A 853 2.83 16.47 10.74
N TRP A 854 2.28 16.45 9.53
CA TRP A 854 3.05 16.35 8.29
C TRP A 854 3.44 17.72 7.73
N HIS A 855 2.48 18.48 7.20
CA HIS A 855 2.79 19.73 6.51
C HIS A 855 2.89 20.94 7.46
N SER A 856 3.82 21.85 7.17
CA SER A 856 3.96 23.17 7.81
C SER A 856 2.73 24.06 7.52
N PRO A 857 2.45 25.12 8.30
CA PRO A 857 3.32 25.83 9.27
C PRO A 857 3.28 25.30 10.72
N THR A 858 2.16 24.71 11.17
CA THR A 858 2.03 24.22 12.55
C THR A 858 2.27 22.71 12.59
N LEU A 859 3.48 22.30 12.97
CA LEU A 859 3.86 20.88 13.06
C LEU A 859 3.36 20.24 14.35
N ASN A 860 3.67 20.80 15.52
CA ASN A 860 3.18 20.24 16.77
C ASN A 860 1.66 20.47 16.89
N THR A 861 0.92 19.37 16.95
CA THR A 861 -0.55 19.37 17.03
C THR A 861 -1.06 19.46 18.47
N THR A 862 -0.22 19.19 19.47
CA THR A 862 -0.59 19.12 20.90
C THR A 862 -0.26 20.39 21.69
N LEU A 863 -0.49 21.57 21.11
CA LEU A 863 -0.15 22.86 21.75
C LEU A 863 -0.94 23.16 23.04
N ILE A 864 -2.10 22.53 23.23
CA ILE A 864 -2.96 22.70 24.41
C ILE A 864 -2.61 21.67 25.51
N ALA A 865 -1.88 20.60 25.17
CA ALA A 865 -1.52 19.57 26.12
C ALA A 865 -0.61 20.13 27.22
N SER A 866 -0.89 19.74 28.46
CA SER A 866 -0.18 20.20 29.65
C SER A 866 0.38 19.01 30.43
N VAL A 867 1.35 19.25 31.31
CA VAL A 867 1.95 18.16 32.11
C VAL A 867 0.89 17.32 32.85
N PRO A 868 -0.14 17.91 33.51
CA PRO A 868 -1.22 17.14 34.12
C PRO A 868 -2.01 16.27 33.14
N THR A 869 -2.41 16.82 31.99
CA THR A 869 -3.22 16.07 31.02
C THR A 869 -2.43 14.93 30.40
N VAL A 870 -1.13 15.13 30.15
CA VAL A 870 -0.22 14.09 29.65
C VAL A 870 0.00 12.98 30.67
N LYS A 871 0.11 13.32 31.97
CA LYS A 871 0.15 12.31 33.05
C LYS A 871 -1.10 11.43 33.06
N ILE A 872 -2.29 12.04 32.91
CA ILE A 872 -3.56 11.31 32.84
C ILE A 872 -3.61 10.40 31.61
N ILE A 873 -3.25 10.92 30.42
CA ILE A 873 -3.18 10.12 29.19
C ILE A 873 -2.21 8.94 29.37
N SER A 874 -1.02 9.17 29.93
CA SER A 874 -0.04 8.14 30.20
C SER A 874 -0.56 7.06 31.15
N ALA A 875 -1.22 7.44 32.26
CA ALA A 875 -1.79 6.50 33.21
C ALA A 875 -2.87 5.61 32.56
N GLU A 876 -3.75 6.19 31.73
CA GLU A 876 -4.78 5.43 31.01
C GLU A 876 -4.17 4.47 29.97
N LEU A 877 -3.11 4.88 29.27
CA LEU A 877 -2.36 4.00 28.34
C LEU A 877 -1.70 2.82 29.06
N HIS A 878 -1.14 3.05 30.26
CA HIS A 878 -0.59 1.99 31.10
C HIS A 878 -1.68 1.01 31.55
N GLN A 879 -2.84 1.50 31.99
CA GLN A 879 -3.97 0.65 32.38
C GLN A 879 -4.50 -0.18 31.20
N ALA A 880 -4.63 0.42 30.01
CA ALA A 880 -5.04 -0.30 28.81
C ALA A 880 -4.05 -1.43 28.45
N THR A 881 -2.75 -1.16 28.55
CA THR A 881 -1.70 -2.17 28.31
C THR A 881 -1.76 -3.32 29.31
N ALA A 882 -2.00 -3.01 30.59
CA ALA A 882 -2.17 -4.02 31.63
C ALA A 882 -3.39 -4.90 31.33
N GLN A 883 -4.55 -4.31 31.03
CA GLN A 883 -5.78 -5.04 30.67
C GLN A 883 -5.60 -5.95 29.46
N LEU A 884 -4.87 -5.49 28.44
CA LEU A 884 -4.60 -6.28 27.22
C LEU A 884 -3.58 -7.41 27.44
N SER A 885 -2.76 -7.33 28.49
CA SER A 885 -1.73 -8.31 28.79
C SER A 885 -2.21 -9.41 29.75
N GLU A 886 -3.41 -9.31 30.31
CA GLU A 886 -3.99 -10.30 31.23
C GLU A 886 -4.42 -11.59 30.51
N ALA A 887 -4.33 -12.74 31.20
CA ALA A 887 -4.71 -14.05 30.63
C ALA A 887 -6.21 -14.18 30.26
N GLY A 888 -7.06 -13.30 30.80
CA GLY A 888 -8.50 -13.20 30.50
C GLY A 888 -8.87 -11.92 29.74
N ALA A 889 -7.91 -11.28 29.05
CA ALA A 889 -8.14 -10.03 28.35
C ALA A 889 -9.29 -10.14 27.34
N SER A 890 -10.14 -9.12 27.31
CA SER A 890 -11.27 -9.02 26.37
C SER A 890 -11.42 -7.60 25.84
N TRP A 891 -11.94 -7.47 24.62
CA TRP A 891 -12.27 -6.16 24.04
C TRP A 891 -13.32 -5.42 24.86
N GLN A 892 -14.21 -6.16 25.54
CA GLN A 892 -15.19 -5.60 26.47
C GLN A 892 -14.53 -4.93 27.68
N ALA A 893 -13.51 -5.53 28.27
CA ALA A 893 -12.79 -4.93 29.39
C ALA A 893 -12.09 -3.63 28.96
N LEU A 894 -11.44 -3.62 27.79
CA LEU A 894 -10.75 -2.44 27.27
C LEU A 894 -11.72 -1.28 27.01
N LEU A 895 -12.80 -1.55 26.27
CA LEU A 895 -13.72 -0.54 25.78
C LEU A 895 -14.75 -0.12 26.83
N SER A 896 -15.12 -1.01 27.77
CA SER A 896 -16.00 -0.74 28.92
C SER A 896 -17.22 0.13 28.59
N ILE A 897 -18.05 -0.32 27.64
CA ILE A 897 -19.28 0.37 27.17
C ILE A 897 -20.52 -0.36 27.73
N PRO A 898 -21.57 0.37 28.18
CA PRO A 898 -22.74 -0.19 28.89
C PRO A 898 -23.60 -1.17 28.09
N ASP A 899 -24.33 -1.98 28.86
CA ASP A 899 -25.61 -2.59 28.53
C ASP A 899 -26.64 -1.50 28.07
N PRO A 900 -27.24 -1.60 26.87
CA PRO A 900 -28.17 -0.60 26.31
C PRO A 900 -29.48 -0.42 27.09
N SER A 901 -29.66 -1.14 28.22
CA SER A 901 -30.85 -1.10 29.07
C SER A 901 -30.86 -0.04 30.20
N ARG A 902 -29.83 0.83 30.33
CA ARG A 902 -29.76 1.90 31.36
C ARG A 902 -29.81 3.32 30.79
N ASP A 903 -30.23 4.26 31.65
CA ASP A 903 -30.54 5.68 31.38
C ASP A 903 -29.85 6.31 30.16
N LYS A 904 -30.65 6.76 29.20
CA LYS A 904 -30.20 7.28 27.89
C LYS A 904 -29.22 8.48 27.97
N ASN A 905 -29.16 9.18 29.10
CA ASN A 905 -28.43 10.45 29.26
C ASN A 905 -27.18 10.36 30.14
N MET A 906 -26.80 9.18 30.63
CA MET A 906 -25.57 9.00 31.43
C MET A 906 -24.73 7.83 30.93
N THR A 907 -23.46 8.09 30.60
CA THR A 907 -22.53 7.01 30.25
C THR A 907 -21.91 6.40 31.51
N PRO A 908 -21.68 5.07 31.60
CA PRO A 908 -21.01 4.45 32.74
C PRO A 908 -19.65 5.03 33.02
N SER A 909 -18.96 5.52 32.00
CA SER A 909 -17.69 6.22 32.15
C SER A 909 -17.85 7.53 32.92
N ALA A 910 -18.89 8.32 32.62
CA ALA A 910 -19.22 9.51 33.39
C ALA A 910 -19.67 9.13 34.81
N THR A 911 -20.46 8.06 34.97
CA THR A 911 -20.83 7.55 36.31
C THR A 911 -19.60 7.10 37.11
N ASN A 912 -18.67 6.40 36.47
CA ASN A 912 -17.42 5.93 37.08
C ASN A 912 -16.53 7.13 37.44
N PHE A 913 -16.45 8.15 36.59
CA PHE A 913 -15.78 9.40 36.92
C PHE A 913 -16.38 10.05 38.18
N LEU A 914 -17.71 10.15 38.27
CA LEU A 914 -18.40 10.72 39.45
C LEU A 914 -18.18 9.90 40.73
N SER A 915 -17.98 8.57 40.63
CA SER A 915 -17.71 7.72 41.79
C SER A 915 -16.22 7.55 42.12
N SER A 916 -15.31 7.84 41.18
CA SER A 916 -13.87 7.67 41.32
C SER A 916 -13.22 8.72 42.24
N PHE A 917 -13.79 9.92 42.33
CA PHE A 917 -13.23 11.02 43.12
C PHE A 917 -14.10 11.36 44.33
N ARG A 918 -13.46 11.68 45.45
CA ARG A 918 -14.16 12.11 46.69
C ARG A 918 -14.53 13.60 46.67
N SER A 919 -13.77 14.40 45.94
CA SER A 919 -13.92 15.85 45.88
C SER A 919 -13.73 16.33 44.45
N PHE A 920 -14.49 17.35 44.09
CA PHE A 920 -14.53 17.90 42.74
C PHE A 920 -14.42 19.42 42.78
N ILE A 921 -13.86 19.99 41.72
CA ILE A 921 -14.09 21.40 41.39
C ILE A 921 -15.31 21.44 40.47
N ASN A 922 -16.32 22.21 40.86
CA ASN A 922 -17.50 22.48 40.07
C ASN A 922 -17.41 23.87 39.45
N LEU A 923 -17.26 23.91 38.12
CA LEU A 923 -17.34 25.12 37.30
C LEU A 923 -18.78 25.27 36.82
N ARG A 924 -19.61 25.94 37.61
CA ARG A 924 -21.04 26.07 37.35
C ARG A 924 -21.32 27.33 36.55
N ILE A 925 -22.07 27.18 35.47
CA ILE A 925 -22.52 28.25 34.59
C ILE A 925 -24.05 28.27 34.56
N HIS A 926 -24.62 29.47 34.68
CA HIS A 926 -26.05 29.72 34.50
C HIS A 926 -26.20 30.86 33.50
N TYR A 927 -26.97 30.65 32.44
CA TYR A 927 -27.29 31.64 31.42
C TYR A 927 -28.81 31.71 31.28
N TRP A 928 -29.40 32.90 31.34
CA TRP A 928 -30.84 33.13 31.22
C TRP A 928 -31.18 34.22 30.19
N GLY A 929 -30.22 34.53 29.31
CA GLY A 929 -30.43 35.50 28.24
C GLY A 929 -31.25 34.95 27.07
N ALA A 930 -31.90 35.84 26.31
CA ALA A 930 -32.74 35.45 25.18
C ALA A 930 -31.94 34.94 23.96
N SER A 931 -30.63 35.21 23.88
CA SER A 931 -29.78 34.89 22.73
C SER A 931 -28.99 33.60 22.94
N LEU A 932 -29.40 32.52 22.26
CA LEU A 932 -28.68 31.25 22.29
C LEU A 932 -27.24 31.35 21.76
N GLU A 933 -26.97 32.27 20.84
CA GLU A 933 -25.62 32.52 20.32
C GLU A 933 -24.70 33.08 21.41
N ARG A 934 -25.16 34.07 22.18
CA ARG A 934 -24.39 34.63 23.30
C ARG A 934 -24.11 33.56 24.36
N GLY A 935 -25.11 32.72 24.67
CA GLY A 935 -24.92 31.57 25.56
C GLY A 935 -23.86 30.59 25.04
N SER A 936 -23.91 30.23 23.76
CA SER A 936 -22.91 29.35 23.12
C SER A 936 -21.50 29.96 23.14
N ARG A 937 -21.37 31.26 22.86
CA ARG A 937 -20.09 31.99 22.92
C ARG A 937 -19.50 32.01 24.33
N LEU A 938 -20.33 32.23 25.36
CA LEU A 938 -19.89 32.19 26.76
C LEU A 938 -19.38 30.80 27.16
N VAL A 939 -20.12 29.75 26.81
CA VAL A 939 -19.68 28.37 27.06
C VAL A 939 -18.37 28.07 26.33
N GLY A 940 -18.26 28.43 25.05
CA GLY A 940 -17.03 28.24 24.27
C GLY A 940 -15.83 29.00 24.84
N TRP A 941 -16.04 30.22 25.35
CA TRP A 941 -15.02 30.99 26.04
C TRP A 941 -14.52 30.28 27.29
N LEU A 942 -15.42 29.83 28.16
CA LEU A 942 -15.09 29.07 29.37
C LEU A 942 -14.27 27.81 29.03
N GLU A 943 -14.72 27.03 28.04
CA GLU A 943 -14.01 25.83 27.59
C GLU A 943 -12.57 26.13 27.16
N SER A 944 -12.34 27.23 26.45
CA SER A 944 -11.01 27.64 25.98
C SER A 944 -10.02 27.94 27.12
N ARG A 945 -10.53 28.29 28.32
CA ARG A 945 -9.72 28.67 29.49
C ARG A 945 -9.46 27.51 30.44
N CYS A 946 -10.24 26.42 30.37
CA CYS A 946 -10.12 25.26 31.26
C CYS A 946 -8.73 24.61 31.25
N ALA A 947 -8.04 24.55 30.10
CA ALA A 947 -6.68 24.00 30.04
C ALA A 947 -5.68 24.85 30.86
N SER A 948 -5.86 26.17 30.88
CA SER A 948 -5.01 27.08 31.68
C SER A 948 -5.27 26.90 33.18
N LEU A 949 -6.52 26.64 33.58
CA LEU A 949 -6.85 26.31 34.96
C LEU A 949 -6.11 25.06 35.46
N LEU A 950 -6.05 24.00 34.64
CA LEU A 950 -5.29 22.78 35.00
C LEU A 950 -3.80 23.06 35.20
N VAL A 951 -3.21 23.93 34.36
CA VAL A 951 -1.82 24.36 34.51
C VAL A 951 -1.61 25.14 35.80
N ASP A 952 -2.52 26.06 36.13
CA ASP A 952 -2.45 26.85 37.35
C ASP A 952 -2.62 26.02 38.62
N ILE A 953 -3.53 25.04 38.62
CA ILE A 953 -3.70 24.09 39.72
C ILE A 953 -2.40 23.31 39.93
N ASN A 954 -1.84 22.70 38.89
CA ASN A 954 -0.60 21.91 39.00
C ASN A 954 0.61 22.77 39.43
N ARG A 955 0.64 24.05 39.06
CA ARG A 955 1.71 24.97 39.47
C ARG A 955 1.61 25.38 40.94
N ARG A 956 0.39 25.60 41.45
CA ARG A 956 0.16 26.11 42.81
C ARG A 956 -0.03 25.00 43.85
N VAL A 957 -0.48 23.83 43.41
CA VAL A 957 -0.75 22.66 44.24
C VAL A 957 -0.28 21.39 43.51
N PRO A 958 1.04 21.19 43.37
CA PRO A 958 1.60 20.09 42.57
C PRO A 958 1.32 18.69 43.15
N GLU A 959 0.95 18.60 44.42
CA GLU A 959 0.59 17.33 45.10
C GLU A 959 -0.78 16.78 44.66
N LEU A 960 -1.64 17.64 44.08
CA LEU A 960 -2.97 17.27 43.60
C LEU A 960 -2.96 17.04 42.07
N SER A 961 -3.57 15.94 41.66
CA SER A 961 -3.99 15.69 40.29
C SER A 961 -5.41 16.18 40.09
N ALA A 962 -5.62 17.06 39.11
CA ALA A 962 -6.94 17.53 38.70
C ALA A 962 -7.28 16.95 37.32
N ARG A 963 -8.38 16.20 37.24
CA ARG A 963 -8.86 15.56 36.00
C ARG A 963 -10.19 16.16 35.58
N ILE A 964 -10.20 16.94 34.49
CA ILE A 964 -11.44 17.45 33.90
C ILE A 964 -12.17 16.37 33.11
N TRP A 965 -13.49 16.25 33.30
CA TRP A 965 -14.35 15.45 32.42
C TRP A 965 -14.71 16.25 31.16
N PRO A 966 -14.61 15.65 29.95
CA PRO A 966 -14.70 16.40 28.69
C PRO A 966 -16.12 16.76 28.25
N ALA A 967 -17.12 16.60 29.12
CA ALA A 967 -18.53 16.91 28.84
C ALA A 967 -19.16 17.68 30.02
N ARG A 968 -20.24 18.39 29.70
CA ARG A 968 -21.02 19.18 30.67
C ARG A 968 -22.01 18.28 31.41
N PHE A 969 -22.22 18.58 32.67
CA PHE A 969 -23.24 17.99 33.52
C PHE A 969 -24.37 18.99 33.75
N VAL A 970 -25.60 18.52 33.73
CA VAL A 970 -26.82 19.29 34.00
C VAL A 970 -27.66 18.59 35.07
N ASP A 971 -28.45 19.35 35.82
CA ASP A 971 -29.40 18.80 36.76
C ASP A 971 -30.74 18.54 36.03
N PRO A 972 -31.26 17.29 36.02
CA PRO A 972 -32.49 16.94 35.33
C PRO A 972 -33.71 17.70 35.88
N SER A 973 -33.71 18.09 37.16
CA SER A 973 -34.82 18.85 37.76
C SER A 973 -34.95 20.27 37.18
N THR A 974 -33.85 20.86 36.70
CA THR A 974 -33.85 22.14 35.98
C THR A 974 -34.15 22.01 34.48
N SER A 975 -34.16 20.79 33.93
CA SER A 975 -34.34 20.53 32.49
C SER A 975 -35.82 20.40 32.04
N GLU A 976 -36.76 20.27 32.98
CA GLU A 976 -38.20 20.09 32.68
C GLU A 976 -38.90 21.37 32.17
N TYR A 977 -38.26 22.54 32.28
CA TYR A 977 -38.74 23.78 31.67
C TYR A 977 -38.35 23.88 30.18
N LYS A 978 -38.89 23.00 29.33
CA LYS A 978 -38.77 23.10 27.86
C LYS A 978 -39.45 24.36 27.24
N GLY A 979 -39.94 25.29 28.06
CA GLY A 979 -40.70 26.46 27.65
C GLY A 979 -39.94 27.80 27.60
N SER A 980 -38.73 27.91 28.17
CA SER A 980 -37.91 29.13 28.11
C SER A 980 -36.67 28.89 27.26
N GLN A 981 -36.69 29.32 26.00
CA GLN A 981 -35.60 29.14 25.02
C GLN A 981 -34.23 29.75 25.42
N GLY A 982 -34.10 30.38 26.60
CA GLY A 982 -32.88 31.05 27.06
C GLY A 982 -32.31 30.59 28.40
N ASP A 983 -33.02 29.77 29.20
CA ASP A 983 -32.57 29.39 30.54
C ASP A 983 -31.74 28.09 30.51
N TYR A 984 -30.49 28.16 30.94
CA TYR A 984 -29.49 27.11 30.88
C TYR A 984 -28.65 27.07 32.14
N GLN A 985 -28.62 25.93 32.84
CA GLN A 985 -27.74 25.69 33.96
C GLN A 985 -26.92 24.43 33.72
N GLY A 986 -25.59 24.57 33.71
CA GLY A 986 -24.66 23.47 33.44
C GLY A 986 -23.39 23.55 34.29
N SER A 987 -22.60 22.49 34.29
CA SER A 987 -21.40 22.38 35.12
C SER A 987 -20.30 21.56 34.43
N TYR A 988 -19.06 22.05 34.45
CA TYR A 988 -17.88 21.21 34.20
C TYR A 988 -17.30 20.75 35.53
N LEU A 989 -16.92 19.48 35.60
CA LEU A 989 -16.38 18.87 36.80
C LEU A 989 -14.92 18.48 36.62
N LEU A 990 -14.09 18.82 37.61
CA LEU A 990 -12.73 18.34 37.72
C LEU A 990 -12.62 17.45 38.96
N GLY A 991 -12.30 16.17 38.79
CA GLY A 991 -12.02 15.25 39.89
C GLY A 991 -10.66 15.55 40.51
N LEU A 992 -10.58 15.52 41.84
CA LEU A 992 -9.36 15.77 42.60
C LEU A 992 -8.86 14.51 43.29
N GLU A 993 -7.58 14.20 43.09
CA GLU A 993 -6.89 13.06 43.70
C GLU A 993 -5.47 13.44 44.13
N TRP A 994 -4.95 12.85 45.20
CA TRP A 994 -3.57 13.05 45.65
C TRP A 994 -2.62 12.15 44.87
N MET A 995 -1.51 12.71 44.34
CA MET A 995 -0.59 11.94 43.47
C MET A 995 0.21 10.85 44.20
N ASN A 996 0.43 10.97 45.51
CA ASN A 996 1.13 9.97 46.32
C ASN A 996 0.13 9.24 47.23
N SER A 997 -0.30 8.05 46.82
CA SER A 997 -1.29 7.24 47.55
C SER A 997 -0.76 6.57 48.82
N ASP A 998 0.56 6.53 49.02
CA ASP A 998 1.20 5.69 50.04
C ASP A 998 1.32 6.37 51.42
N GLU A 999 1.24 7.71 51.47
CA GLU A 999 1.19 8.48 52.71
C GLU A 999 -0.05 9.38 52.71
N LYS A 1000 -0.91 9.27 53.74
CA LYS A 1000 -2.05 10.18 53.87
C LYS A 1000 -1.53 11.60 54.09
N PRO A 1001 -2.04 12.61 53.34
CA PRO A 1001 -1.59 13.99 53.49
C PRO A 1001 -1.80 14.46 54.93
N SER A 1002 -0.85 15.21 55.47
CA SER A 1002 -1.01 15.77 56.81
C SER A 1002 -2.15 16.79 56.83
N LYS A 1003 -2.63 17.13 58.02
CA LYS A 1003 -3.68 18.14 58.17
C LYS A 1003 -3.23 19.52 57.64
N ASP A 1004 -1.95 19.85 57.84
CA ASP A 1004 -1.36 21.12 57.40
C ASP A 1004 -1.19 21.16 55.87
N ASP A 1005 -0.85 20.03 55.24
CA ASP A 1005 -0.79 19.90 53.77
C ASP A 1005 -2.17 20.07 53.15
N LEU A 1006 -3.20 19.46 53.75
CA LEU A 1006 -4.60 19.61 53.34
C LEU A 1006 -5.07 21.06 53.43
N GLU A 1007 -4.78 21.75 54.55
CA GLU A 1007 -5.16 23.15 54.74
C GLU A 1007 -4.42 24.07 53.74
N THR A 1008 -3.14 23.82 53.49
CA THR A 1008 -2.32 24.57 52.53
C THR A 1008 -2.79 24.38 51.10
N ALA A 1009 -3.01 23.12 50.68
CA ALA A 1009 -3.54 22.78 49.36
C ALA A 1009 -4.94 23.39 49.16
N HIS A 1010 -5.81 23.32 50.15
CA HIS A 1010 -7.16 23.90 50.09
C HIS A 1010 -7.14 25.43 49.95
N SER A 1011 -6.25 26.10 50.70
CA SER A 1011 -6.06 27.56 50.62
C SER A 1011 -5.55 27.99 49.24
N ASN A 1012 -4.50 27.32 48.74
CA ASN A 1012 -3.91 27.59 47.43
C ASN A 1012 -4.91 27.32 46.30
N LEU A 1013 -5.65 26.21 46.37
CA LEU A 1013 -6.65 25.86 45.37
C LEU A 1013 -7.78 26.90 45.34
N ARG A 1014 -8.27 27.35 46.50
CA ARG A 1014 -9.28 28.42 46.58
C ARG A 1014 -8.78 29.72 45.92
N ALA A 1015 -7.52 30.09 46.14
CA ALA A 1015 -6.93 31.28 45.51
C ALA A 1015 -6.88 31.16 43.97
N VAL A 1016 -6.53 29.99 43.44
CA VAL A 1016 -6.56 29.71 41.99
C VAL A 1016 -7.97 29.83 41.43
N LEU A 1017 -8.96 29.23 42.09
CA LEU A 1017 -10.35 29.27 41.64
C LEU A 1017 -10.94 30.67 41.65
N GLN A 1018 -10.65 31.48 42.68
CA GLN A 1018 -11.07 32.88 42.73
C GLN A 1018 -10.45 33.72 41.61
N GLN A 1019 -9.19 33.46 41.27
CA GLN A 1019 -8.54 34.14 40.14
C GLN A 1019 -9.17 33.73 38.80
N PHE A 1020 -9.52 32.45 38.64
CA PHE A 1020 -10.19 31.95 37.45
C PHE A 1020 -11.61 32.48 37.30
N GLU A 1021 -12.39 32.49 38.39
CA GLU A 1021 -13.73 33.10 38.44
C GLU A 1021 -13.71 34.56 38.04
N LYS A 1022 -12.75 35.32 38.57
CA LYS A 1022 -12.54 36.71 38.18
C LYS A 1022 -12.22 36.85 36.69
N LEU A 1023 -11.33 36.01 36.14
CA LEU A 1023 -10.96 36.05 34.73
C LEU A 1023 -12.19 35.89 33.82
N ILE A 1024 -13.07 34.93 34.13
CA ILE A 1024 -14.27 34.68 33.33
C ILE A 1024 -15.27 35.84 33.45
N MET A 1025 -15.47 36.36 34.66
CA MET A 1025 -16.49 37.40 34.92
C MET A 1025 -16.08 38.81 34.47
N THR A 1026 -14.77 39.10 34.29
CA THR A 1026 -14.31 40.45 33.87
C THR A 1026 -14.27 40.65 32.36
N ASP A 1027 -14.45 39.58 31.57
CA ASP A 1027 -14.43 39.67 30.11
C ASP A 1027 -15.81 40.08 29.57
N GLU A 1028 -16.01 41.38 29.39
CA GLU A 1028 -17.27 41.98 28.92
C GLU A 1028 -17.67 41.55 27.50
N LYS A 1029 -16.75 40.98 26.71
CA LYS A 1029 -17.04 40.49 25.34
C LYS A 1029 -17.84 39.19 25.36
N TYR A 1030 -17.69 38.38 26.41
CA TYR A 1030 -18.31 37.06 26.51
C TYR A 1030 -19.23 36.91 27.72
N PHE A 1031 -19.01 37.66 28.79
CA PHE A 1031 -19.77 37.56 30.05
C PHE A 1031 -20.60 38.82 30.30
N ASP A 1032 -21.91 38.64 30.50
CA ASP A 1032 -22.83 39.70 30.90
C ASP A 1032 -23.49 39.35 32.24
N PRO A 1033 -23.21 40.08 33.33
CA PRO A 1033 -23.79 39.82 34.65
C PRO A 1033 -25.32 39.87 34.70
N ASN A 1034 -25.97 40.54 33.74
CA ASN A 1034 -27.44 40.65 33.70
C ASN A 1034 -28.11 39.41 33.10
N THR A 1035 -27.36 38.61 32.35
CA THR A 1035 -27.87 37.45 31.61
C THR A 1035 -27.11 36.16 31.89
N SER A 1036 -26.04 36.22 32.70
CA SER A 1036 -25.18 35.09 33.03
C SER A 1036 -24.60 35.16 34.44
N TRP A 1037 -24.36 33.99 35.02
CA TRP A 1037 -23.69 33.78 36.30
C TRP A 1037 -22.68 32.64 36.18
N PHE A 1038 -21.53 32.80 36.82
CA PHE A 1038 -20.46 31.80 36.84
C PHE A 1038 -19.93 31.65 38.27
N SER A 1039 -19.57 30.43 38.66
CA SER A 1039 -18.82 30.17 39.88
C SER A 1039 -17.88 28.98 39.73
N ALA A 1040 -16.76 29.02 40.46
CA ALA A 1040 -15.78 27.95 40.54
C ALA A 1040 -15.58 27.53 42.00
N THR A 1041 -16.12 26.38 42.40
CA THR A 1041 -16.18 25.96 43.81
C THR A 1041 -15.70 24.53 44.03
N ILE A 1042 -15.24 24.22 45.24
CA ILE A 1042 -14.87 22.85 45.64
C ILE A 1042 -16.07 22.22 46.32
N VAL A 1043 -16.49 21.05 45.85
CA VAL A 1043 -17.66 20.30 46.34
C VAL A 1043 -17.30 18.85 46.63
N ARG A 1044 -17.98 18.23 47.60
CA ARG A 1044 -17.81 16.79 47.86
C ARG A 1044 -18.66 15.98 46.88
N GLY A 1045 -18.23 14.76 46.57
CA GLY A 1045 -18.95 13.90 45.61
C GLY A 1045 -20.42 13.65 45.98
N ASN A 1046 -20.74 13.57 47.28
CA ASN A 1046 -22.11 13.40 47.76
C ASN A 1046 -22.98 14.69 47.70
N GLU A 1047 -22.38 15.85 47.39
CA GLU A 1047 -23.06 17.14 47.28
C GLU A 1047 -23.42 17.50 45.82
N LEU A 1048 -22.95 16.71 44.84
CA LEU A 1048 -23.14 17.00 43.40
C LEU A 1048 -24.59 16.83 42.91
N GLY A 1049 -25.47 16.17 43.69
CA GLY A 1049 -26.84 15.87 43.27
C GLY A 1049 -26.91 14.75 42.22
N ASP A 1050 -28.09 14.56 41.64
CA ASP A 1050 -28.29 13.60 40.53
C ASP A 1050 -28.03 14.33 39.20
N LEU A 1051 -26.81 14.17 38.66
CA LEU A 1051 -26.40 14.86 37.43
C LEU A 1051 -26.64 13.98 36.21
N GLN A 1052 -26.80 14.59 35.03
CA GLN A 1052 -26.83 13.91 33.73
C GLN A 1052 -25.91 14.63 32.74
N LEU A 1053 -25.52 13.96 31.65
CA LEU A 1053 -24.76 14.62 30.59
C LEU A 1053 -25.67 15.55 29.78
N ASP A 1054 -25.15 16.73 29.44
CA ASP A 1054 -25.86 17.73 28.65
C ASP A 1054 -25.96 17.30 27.18
N ASP A 1055 -27.18 17.15 26.67
CA ASP A 1055 -27.50 16.85 25.27
C ASP A 1055 -28.04 18.08 24.50
N ARG A 1056 -28.07 19.26 25.13
CA ARG A 1056 -28.70 20.46 24.56
C ARG A 1056 -27.95 20.95 23.31
N GLU A 1057 -28.70 21.10 22.22
CA GLU A 1057 -28.28 21.81 21.02
C GLU A 1057 -28.56 23.32 21.17
N TRP A 1058 -27.53 24.15 20.99
CA TRP A 1058 -27.70 25.60 20.95
C TRP A 1058 -28.25 25.98 19.56
N GLY A 1059 -29.48 26.51 19.52
CA GLY A 1059 -30.31 26.67 18.32
C GLY A 1059 -29.84 27.69 17.26
N VAL A 1060 -30.64 27.77 16.19
CA VAL A 1060 -30.39 28.46 14.90
C VAL A 1060 -30.64 29.97 14.95
N TYR A 1061 -29.84 30.71 14.18
CA TYR A 1061 -29.96 32.17 13.98
C TYR A 1061 -31.32 32.53 13.36
N VAL A 1062 -32.06 33.46 13.96
CA VAL A 1062 -33.26 34.07 13.38
C VAL A 1062 -32.87 35.45 12.86
N ASP A 1063 -33.20 35.75 11.60
CA ASP A 1063 -32.90 37.01 10.92
C ASP A 1063 -33.41 38.23 11.72
N GLY A 1064 -32.51 39.18 12.00
CA GLY A 1064 -32.87 40.48 12.57
C GLY A 1064 -31.70 41.31 13.14
N ASP A 1065 -30.57 40.69 13.48
CA ASP A 1065 -29.62 41.35 14.41
C ASP A 1065 -28.24 41.71 13.85
N ASP A 1066 -27.93 41.58 12.55
CA ASP A 1066 -26.63 42.08 12.06
C ASP A 1066 -26.53 42.35 10.55
N ASP A 1067 -27.36 43.26 10.03
CA ASP A 1067 -27.08 43.95 8.76
C ASP A 1067 -26.28 45.26 8.96
N SER A 1068 -25.79 45.56 10.18
CA SER A 1068 -25.06 46.82 10.45
C SER A 1068 -23.54 46.72 10.38
N ASP A 1069 -22.92 45.54 10.52
CA ASP A 1069 -21.45 45.45 10.63
C ASP A 1069 -20.74 45.00 9.33
N THR A 1070 -21.37 45.15 8.16
CA THR A 1070 -20.84 44.61 6.89
C THR A 1070 -19.91 45.51 6.08
N GLU A 1071 -19.48 46.68 6.57
CA GLU A 1071 -18.67 47.61 5.75
C GLU A 1071 -17.24 47.95 6.19
N GLU A 1072 -16.72 47.59 7.39
CA GLU A 1072 -15.35 48.02 7.79
C GLU A 1072 -14.33 46.96 8.21
N GLU A 1073 -14.66 45.68 8.37
CA GLU A 1073 -13.70 44.72 8.97
C GLU A 1073 -13.21 43.63 8.01
N GLU A 1074 -12.24 43.96 7.13
CA GLU A 1074 -11.31 42.96 6.54
C GLU A 1074 -9.88 43.56 6.36
N GLU A 1075 -9.40 44.39 7.29
CA GLU A 1075 -7.95 44.53 7.57
C GLU A 1075 -7.48 43.55 8.67
N GLU A 1076 -8.10 42.37 8.79
CA GLU A 1076 -7.73 41.41 9.83
C GLU A 1076 -6.67 40.42 9.36
N GLY A 1077 -5.42 40.89 9.45
CA GLY A 1077 -4.24 40.05 9.68
C GLY A 1077 -3.66 40.19 11.09
N ASP A 1078 -4.09 41.19 11.88
CA ASP A 1078 -3.38 41.61 13.10
C ASP A 1078 -4.26 41.78 14.36
N GLU A 1079 -5.58 41.52 14.32
CA GLU A 1079 -6.49 41.91 15.42
C GLU A 1079 -6.72 40.83 16.50
N GLU A 1080 -6.65 39.53 16.19
CA GLU A 1080 -6.71 38.48 17.22
C GLU A 1080 -5.43 38.43 18.09
N ASP A 1081 -4.33 39.03 17.63
CA ASP A 1081 -3.11 39.24 18.42
C ASP A 1081 -3.19 40.54 19.27
N GLN A 1082 -4.11 41.47 18.97
CA GLN A 1082 -4.25 42.76 19.66
C GLN A 1082 -5.18 42.71 20.88
N GLU A 1083 -6.17 41.82 20.94
CA GLU A 1083 -7.00 41.66 22.14
C GLU A 1083 -6.20 41.15 23.35
N TRP A 1084 -5.17 40.33 23.11
CA TRP A 1084 -4.21 39.91 24.14
C TRP A 1084 -3.27 41.04 24.59
N LEU A 1085 -3.13 42.10 23.78
CA LEU A 1085 -2.30 43.27 24.07
C LEU A 1085 -3.08 44.44 24.72
N ALA A 1086 -4.39 44.54 24.51
CA ALA A 1086 -5.20 45.68 24.96
C ALA A 1086 -5.49 45.68 26.48
N GLU A 1087 -5.65 44.51 27.12
CA GLU A 1087 -5.99 44.43 28.55
C GLU A 1087 -4.86 44.90 29.50
N LYS A 1088 -3.62 44.99 29.00
CA LYS A 1088 -2.48 45.50 29.79
C LYS A 1088 -2.33 47.02 29.75
N ALA A 1089 -3.04 47.73 28.87
CA ALA A 1089 -2.88 49.18 28.69
C ALA A 1089 -3.88 50.03 29.51
N ALA A 1090 -4.96 49.47 30.04
CA ALA A 1090 -6.02 50.24 30.72
C ALA A 1090 -5.69 50.75 32.14
N LYS A 1091 -4.43 50.65 32.59
CA LYS A 1091 -3.97 51.24 33.87
C LYS A 1091 -2.66 51.99 33.72
N LYS A 1092 -2.63 53.03 32.89
CA LYS A 1092 -1.87 54.27 33.13
C LYS A 1092 -2.05 55.22 31.95
N ASN A 1093 -2.97 56.16 32.07
CA ASN A 1093 -2.86 57.43 31.36
C ASN A 1093 -3.31 58.58 32.27
N LYS A 1094 -2.33 59.25 32.86
CA LYS A 1094 -2.38 60.70 33.11
C LYS A 1094 -1.10 61.31 32.56
N SER A 1095 -1.29 62.37 31.78
CA SER A 1095 -0.34 63.35 31.24
C SER A 1095 0.23 63.13 29.82
N ALA A 1096 -0.28 63.99 28.93
CA ALA A 1096 0.42 64.94 28.07
C ALA A 1096 1.33 64.44 26.92
N ASN A 1097 0.75 64.52 25.71
CA ASN A 1097 1.20 65.31 24.55
C ASN A 1097 2.71 65.30 24.18
N GLN A 1098 3.09 64.61 23.09
CA GLN A 1098 4.08 65.11 22.12
C GLN A 1098 4.03 64.38 20.77
N ARG A 1099 4.31 65.16 19.72
CA ARG A 1099 4.12 64.89 18.28
C ARG A 1099 5.02 63.77 17.73
N SER A 1100 4.45 62.91 16.87
CA SER A 1100 5.20 62.00 15.98
C SER A 1100 5.31 62.60 14.58
N THR A 1101 6.54 62.74 14.10
CA THR A 1101 6.91 63.15 12.74
C THR A 1101 6.80 62.00 11.75
N THR A 1102 5.94 62.16 10.75
CA THR A 1102 5.75 61.27 9.61
C THR A 1102 6.95 61.33 8.66
N VAL A 1103 7.60 60.17 8.41
CA VAL A 1103 8.56 60.00 7.30
C VAL A 1103 7.80 59.56 6.06
N GLN A 1104 7.90 60.35 4.98
CA GLN A 1104 7.24 60.09 3.71
C GLN A 1104 7.86 58.88 2.97
N LYS A 1105 7.00 58.11 2.32
CA LYS A 1105 7.30 56.89 1.55
C LYS A 1105 7.73 57.27 0.13
N PRO A 1106 8.86 56.76 -0.41
CA PRO A 1106 9.18 56.93 -1.83
C PRO A 1106 8.30 56.00 -2.70
N GLU A 1107 7.77 56.53 -3.80
CA GLU A 1107 6.96 55.78 -4.76
C GLU A 1107 7.83 54.75 -5.53
N GLY A 1108 7.37 53.49 -5.61
CA GLY A 1108 7.97 52.43 -6.43
C GLY A 1108 8.61 51.25 -5.67
N ALA A 1109 8.76 51.30 -4.35
CA ALA A 1109 9.23 50.15 -3.57
C ALA A 1109 8.05 49.22 -3.19
N GLY A 1110 8.12 47.94 -3.57
CA GLY A 1110 7.14 46.91 -3.17
C GLY A 1110 6.97 46.78 -1.65
N LYS A 1111 6.02 45.93 -1.21
CA LYS A 1111 5.79 45.65 0.22
C LYS A 1111 7.10 45.18 0.87
N PHE A 1112 7.63 45.98 1.79
CA PHE A 1112 8.78 45.63 2.63
C PHE A 1112 8.32 44.62 3.68
N ARG A 1113 8.97 43.45 3.75
CA ARG A 1113 8.57 42.36 4.63
C ARG A 1113 8.76 42.73 6.09
N THR A 1114 7.89 42.21 6.95
CA THR A 1114 7.93 42.52 8.39
C THR A 1114 9.09 41.79 9.06
N ALA A 1115 9.51 42.26 10.25
CA ALA A 1115 10.52 41.54 11.03
C ALA A 1115 10.08 40.11 11.38
N LEU A 1116 8.77 39.86 11.48
CA LEU A 1116 8.20 38.54 11.75
C LEU A 1116 8.32 37.61 10.53
N ASP A 1117 8.04 38.11 9.33
CA ASP A 1117 8.23 37.34 8.09
C ASP A 1117 9.68 36.88 7.94
N VAL A 1118 10.61 37.78 8.24
CA VAL A 1118 12.05 37.51 8.21
C VAL A 1118 12.46 36.52 9.28
N LEU A 1119 12.01 36.72 10.53
CA LEU A 1119 12.28 35.81 11.64
C LEU A 1119 11.78 34.40 11.31
N ASN A 1120 10.58 34.28 10.73
CA ASN A 1120 10.00 33.01 10.33
C ASN A 1120 10.77 32.37 9.18
N ARG A 1121 11.16 33.14 8.15
CA ARG A 1121 12.00 32.62 7.07
C ARG A 1121 13.32 32.08 7.61
N LEU A 1122 14.02 32.84 8.45
CA LEU A 1122 15.28 32.41 9.05
C LEU A 1122 15.15 31.20 9.99
N ARG A 1123 13.98 30.98 10.61
CA ARG A 1123 13.75 29.82 11.51
C ARG A 1123 13.27 28.57 10.78
N TRP A 1124 12.52 28.74 9.70
CA TRP A 1124 11.74 27.66 9.09
C TRP A 1124 12.14 27.32 7.66
N ASP A 1125 12.99 28.13 7.01
CA ASP A 1125 13.51 27.83 5.68
C ASP A 1125 14.60 26.74 5.74
N PRO A 1126 14.41 25.57 5.09
CA PRO A 1126 15.39 24.50 5.11
C PRO A 1126 16.71 24.86 4.40
N ASP A 1127 16.72 25.89 3.56
CA ASP A 1127 17.94 26.30 2.85
C ASP A 1127 18.79 27.29 3.65
N ILE A 1128 18.34 27.69 4.86
CA ILE A 1128 18.99 28.69 5.71
C ILE A 1128 19.36 28.07 7.07
N ASP A 1129 20.62 28.20 7.47
CA ASP A 1129 21.04 27.83 8.83
C ASP A 1129 20.68 28.93 9.82
N SER A 1130 19.62 28.70 10.60
CA SER A 1130 19.14 29.62 11.64
C SER A 1130 20.21 30.01 12.69
N ASN A 1131 21.24 29.18 12.92
CA ASN A 1131 22.32 29.48 13.87
C ASN A 1131 23.33 30.49 13.33
N ASP A 1132 23.34 30.72 12.02
CA ASP A 1132 24.18 31.68 11.33
C ASP A 1132 23.60 33.11 11.40
N PHE A 1133 22.56 33.38 12.18
CA PHE A 1133 21.93 34.71 12.23
C PHE A 1133 21.91 35.34 13.63
N LEU A 1134 22.10 36.66 13.64
CA LEU A 1134 21.93 37.57 14.77
C LEU A 1134 20.72 38.47 14.52
N ILE A 1135 20.01 38.78 15.58
CA ILE A 1135 18.92 39.76 15.59
C ILE A 1135 19.43 41.00 16.30
N GLY A 1136 19.49 42.11 15.58
CA GLY A 1136 19.70 43.43 16.14
C GLY A 1136 18.37 43.99 16.63
N TYR A 1137 18.31 44.33 17.92
CA TYR A 1137 17.13 44.91 18.53
C TYR A 1137 17.50 46.11 19.39
N GLU A 1138 16.58 47.06 19.52
CA GLU A 1138 16.77 48.22 20.37
C GLU A 1138 16.42 47.87 21.82
N ASP A 1139 17.39 47.82 22.73
CA ASP A 1139 17.19 47.61 24.18
C ASP A 1139 16.70 48.89 24.90
N ARG A 1140 15.93 48.76 26.00
CA ARG A 1140 15.29 49.90 26.69
C ARG A 1140 16.29 50.76 27.45
N PHE A 1141 17.45 50.21 27.80
CA PHE A 1141 18.47 50.88 28.61
C PHE A 1141 19.83 50.93 27.90
N LEU A 1142 20.14 49.93 27.06
CA LEU A 1142 21.47 49.75 26.47
C LEU A 1142 21.56 50.11 24.97
N GLY A 1143 20.49 50.64 24.37
CA GLY A 1143 20.45 50.95 22.94
C GLY A 1143 20.49 49.69 22.06
N PRO A 1144 20.96 49.76 20.81
CA PRO A 1144 20.99 48.61 19.91
C PRO A 1144 21.87 47.47 20.47
N GLN A 1145 21.28 46.29 20.61
CA GLN A 1145 21.93 45.07 21.08
C GLN A 1145 21.73 43.96 20.04
N GLU A 1146 22.69 43.04 19.96
CA GLU A 1146 22.59 41.87 19.09
C GLU A 1146 22.46 40.60 19.92
N LYS A 1147 21.60 39.69 19.46
CA LYS A 1147 21.42 38.38 20.09
C LYS A 1147 21.34 37.30 19.02
N ALA A 1148 21.84 36.10 19.34
CA ALA A 1148 21.65 34.94 18.49
C ALA A 1148 20.16 34.70 18.19
N LEU A 1149 19.82 34.42 16.94
CA LEU A 1149 18.46 34.07 16.52
C LEU A 1149 17.94 32.84 17.30
N SER A 1150 18.81 31.88 17.60
CA SER A 1150 18.52 30.72 18.44
C SER A 1150 18.20 31.06 19.90
N ALA A 1151 18.71 32.18 20.41
CA ALA A 1151 18.45 32.67 21.77
C ALA A 1151 17.30 33.70 21.84
N TRP A 1152 16.63 33.96 20.71
CA TRP A 1152 15.47 34.85 20.63
C TRP A 1152 14.21 34.15 21.14
N LYS A 1153 13.66 34.64 22.27
CA LYS A 1153 12.48 34.07 22.93
C LYS A 1153 11.22 34.79 22.45
N SER A 1154 10.27 34.08 21.87
CA SER A 1154 8.98 34.62 21.37
C SER A 1154 7.84 34.67 22.42
N GLU A 1155 8.19 34.88 23.70
CA GLU A 1155 7.33 35.32 24.83
C GLU A 1155 6.65 34.26 25.77
N GLN A 1156 6.59 34.61 27.09
CA GLN A 1156 5.51 34.39 28.10
C GLN A 1156 5.93 34.74 29.56
N THR A 1157 6.85 35.68 29.79
CA THR A 1157 6.96 36.39 31.08
C THR A 1157 7.25 37.87 30.82
N HIS A 1158 6.63 38.75 31.60
CA HIS A 1158 6.63 40.22 31.41
C HIS A 1158 8.00 40.89 31.52
N GLU A 1159 9.00 40.20 32.07
CA GLU A 1159 10.27 40.81 32.47
C GLU A 1159 11.38 40.67 31.42
N GLU A 1160 11.22 39.81 30.40
CA GLU A 1160 12.27 39.52 29.39
C GLU A 1160 11.84 39.69 27.91
N PHE A 1161 10.63 40.20 27.64
CA PHE A 1161 10.13 40.33 26.26
C PHE A 1161 10.69 41.55 25.50
N ILE A 1162 11.17 41.31 24.27
CA ILE A 1162 11.55 42.36 23.33
C ILE A 1162 10.52 42.39 22.18
N PRO A 1163 9.64 43.41 22.14
CA PRO A 1163 8.66 43.58 21.07
C PRO A 1163 9.26 43.59 19.66
N GLN A 1164 8.53 42.99 18.70
CA GLN A 1164 8.99 42.85 17.31
C GLN A 1164 9.22 44.19 16.59
N HIS A 1165 8.54 45.27 17.01
CA HIS A 1165 8.78 46.60 16.46
C HIS A 1165 10.16 47.18 16.85
N ARG A 1166 10.81 46.62 17.87
CA ARG A 1166 12.16 46.98 18.31
C ARG A 1166 13.26 46.17 17.60
N ILE A 1167 12.90 45.21 16.75
CA ILE A 1167 13.88 44.55 15.87
C ILE A 1167 14.27 45.53 14.78
N LEU A 1168 15.56 45.85 14.73
CA LEU A 1168 16.17 46.80 13.81
C LEU A 1168 16.74 46.11 12.57
N TRP A 1169 17.42 44.96 12.74
CA TRP A 1169 18.02 44.22 11.62
C TRP A 1169 18.19 42.72 11.90
N PHE A 1170 18.42 41.95 10.83
CA PHE A 1170 18.93 40.59 10.89
C PHE A 1170 20.28 40.55 10.17
N LYS A 1171 21.29 39.99 10.86
CA LYS A 1171 22.67 39.96 10.40
C LYS A 1171 23.16 38.51 10.31
N ARG A 1172 23.78 38.15 9.19
CA ARG A 1172 24.37 36.82 9.00
C ARG A 1172 25.79 36.81 9.59
N ARG A 1173 26.13 35.78 10.37
CA ARG A 1173 27.38 35.67 11.13
C ARG A 1173 28.56 35.27 10.25
N SER A 1174 28.31 34.43 9.24
CA SER A 1174 29.35 33.90 8.34
C SER A 1174 30.07 34.97 7.52
N ASP A 1175 29.38 36.05 7.14
CA ASP A 1175 29.93 37.14 6.31
C ASP A 1175 29.69 38.55 6.86
N ASP A 1176 29.13 38.66 8.07
CA ASP A 1176 28.85 39.92 8.77
C ASP A 1176 27.86 40.85 8.01
N VAL A 1177 27.10 40.31 7.04
CA VAL A 1177 26.18 41.08 6.20
C VAL A 1177 24.80 41.24 6.86
N ILE A 1178 24.29 42.47 6.87
CA ILE A 1178 22.89 42.74 7.25
C ILE A 1178 21.97 42.33 6.10
N VAL A 1179 21.27 41.22 6.30
CA VAL A 1179 20.39 40.61 5.29
C VAL A 1179 18.98 41.20 5.32
N TRP A 1180 18.60 41.88 6.40
CA TRP A 1180 17.37 42.66 6.47
C TRP A 1180 17.54 43.82 7.46
N HIS A 1181 17.14 45.04 7.09
CA HIS A 1181 17.26 46.24 7.93
C HIS A 1181 15.99 47.09 7.86
N ARG A 1182 15.38 47.39 9.02
CA ARG A 1182 14.08 48.04 9.13
C ARG A 1182 14.07 49.49 8.63
N SER A 1183 14.94 50.34 9.16
CA SER A 1183 14.99 51.78 8.79
C SER A 1183 15.56 52.01 7.39
N GLU A 1184 16.59 51.24 7.01
CA GLU A 1184 17.23 51.33 5.69
C GLU A 1184 16.47 50.57 4.59
N ARG A 1185 15.37 49.88 4.93
CA ARG A 1185 14.55 49.06 4.03
C ARG A 1185 15.37 48.03 3.20
N ILE A 1186 16.43 47.48 3.78
CA ILE A 1186 17.22 46.41 3.18
C ILE A 1186 16.47 45.09 3.37
N ASP A 1187 16.31 44.32 2.30
CA ASP A 1187 15.80 42.95 2.32
C ASP A 1187 16.56 42.17 1.25
N LEU A 1188 17.47 41.30 1.67
CA LEU A 1188 18.29 40.41 0.84
C LEU A 1188 17.85 38.95 0.97
N LEU A 1189 16.94 38.64 1.89
CA LEU A 1189 16.43 37.28 2.13
C LEU A 1189 15.31 36.89 1.17
N PHE A 1190 14.56 37.88 0.66
CA PHE A 1190 13.42 37.65 -0.22
C PHE A 1190 13.63 38.17 -1.65
N LYS A 1191 14.81 38.69 -1.98
CA LYS A 1191 15.18 39.05 -3.35
C LYS A 1191 15.67 37.81 -4.08
N LYS A 1192 15.02 37.46 -5.20
CA LYS A 1192 15.53 36.45 -6.14
C LYS A 1192 16.93 36.84 -6.60
N ALA A 1193 17.86 35.88 -6.56
CA ALA A 1193 18.97 35.85 -7.50
C ALA A 1193 18.46 35.48 -8.90
#